data_AF-A0A8J6RKP6-F1
#
_entry.id   AF-A0A8J6RKP6-F1
#
_cell.length_a   1.000
_cell.length_b   1.000
_cell.length_c   1.000
_cell.angle_alpha   90.00
_cell.angle_beta   90.00
_cell.angle_gamma   90.00
#
_symmetry.space_group_name_H-M   'P 1'
#
loop_
_entity.id
_entity.type
_entity.pdbx_description
1 polymer ?
#
loop_
_entity_poly.entity_id
_entity_poly.type
_entity_poly.pdbx_seq_one_letter_code
_entity_poly.pdbx_strand_id
1 'polypeptide(L)'
;MKNQYHLEKGRSFGSAFRAYLADLVRRMDVGDVSSNAVSLARTAVLTYAVPGLGGPVRAGKRTTTRDIETATEFLDSLSLDHVRNVSQAQDRYFKQVQVPADVRKTNRYQAKLFSNWVTDQGLIVGDGQETNEPAKPAAKIYRHSSRDAHAQGKPRTRDIRLTERIRRDDFGLRSEEVNAELSQQMAALAQFEKNYLGHRLVTVNNYASFIYRVLGWQYHFKRVPLEELSLKGIIPYVPLRVSLEEIQTKHSDPEEVMTKFLLRQQMAKQMAEQKALEAERLIEDYCAFYQDSPRTQVTTIQALIVVAKFFYFRDTGNTTSRSGYSDIPMVCRLRQKMSAVNKICKSKPKAIPYAKRSVPWETIPEVFKKQQEKVENAYYSQVFERKKGPPKVSRQRREPSAIAVDLQKLLVLGFFCFLPPDRNRTVSELEVNRTLVRGTFKNGILIPMEDMASPEKAKWFINLGPEDYKTGPVYQEYCAPVDDIQLTNGKTFYGYIQLWLDDYRPLFKPNHNRLFVKVKTTMGATPGEPITYRNMTSWVKYLFVKYTGVPVVPQSLRKMYVTFLKNSNASEAELEAAARAMHHSRAMQAAQYDEQELQDKLAPILAFNQRLLSQAFDASDKQALPLTADGQLKLCDLSDGQLKELMQFLRAEHRRRSQGKVA
;
A
#
# COMPACT_ATOMS: atom_id res chain seq x y z
N MET A 1 38.91 -15.29 30.37
CA MET A 1 39.64 -16.48 30.86
C MET A 1 38.73 -17.63 31.33
N LYS A 2 37.57 -17.41 31.99
CA LYS A 2 36.67 -18.52 32.40
C LYS A 2 36.04 -19.36 31.27
N ASN A 3 35.97 -18.87 30.02
CA ASN A 3 35.39 -19.61 28.88
C ASN A 3 36.33 -20.59 28.18
N GLN A 4 37.65 -20.46 28.33
CA GLN A 4 38.59 -21.47 27.80
C GLN A 4 38.52 -22.77 28.60
N TYR A 5 38.17 -22.68 29.89
CA TYR A 5 38.10 -23.82 30.81
C TYR A 5 36.96 -24.80 30.50
N HIS A 6 35.87 -24.35 29.86
CA HIS A 6 34.77 -25.23 29.43
C HIS A 6 34.94 -25.82 28.02
N LEU A 7 35.88 -25.28 27.22
CA LEU A 7 36.19 -25.78 25.89
C LEU A 7 37.20 -26.94 25.91
N GLU A 8 38.01 -27.05 26.97
CA GLU A 8 39.03 -28.10 27.12
C GLU A 8 38.48 -29.42 27.69
N LYS A 9 37.28 -29.44 28.28
CA LYS A 9 36.61 -30.66 28.75
C LYS A 9 35.33 -30.95 27.96
N GLY A 10 35.49 -31.79 26.94
CA GLY A 10 34.42 -32.51 26.25
C GLY A 10 34.02 -31.88 24.92
N ARG A 11 34.54 -32.43 23.82
CA ARG A 11 34.04 -32.18 22.45
C ARG A 11 32.76 -32.99 22.18
N SER A 12 31.77 -32.90 23.06
CA SER A 12 30.45 -33.49 22.82
C SER A 12 29.54 -32.47 22.15
N PHE A 13 28.50 -32.96 21.49
CA PHE A 13 27.45 -32.08 20.97
C PHE A 13 26.80 -31.29 22.12
N GLY A 14 26.50 -31.96 23.24
CA GLY A 14 25.83 -31.37 24.40
C GLY A 14 26.61 -30.21 25.03
N SER A 15 27.93 -30.34 25.16
CA SER A 15 28.78 -29.26 25.69
C SER A 15 28.77 -28.02 24.78
N ALA A 16 28.89 -28.22 23.47
CA ALA A 16 28.83 -27.14 22.49
C ALA A 16 27.46 -26.45 22.48
N PHE A 17 26.37 -27.22 22.62
CA PHE A 17 25.04 -26.67 22.69
C PHE A 17 24.81 -25.84 23.96
N ARG A 18 25.28 -26.29 25.13
CA ARG A 18 25.20 -25.49 26.36
C ARG A 18 26.01 -24.20 26.25
N ALA A 19 27.21 -24.25 25.66
CA ALA A 19 28.03 -23.07 25.42
C ALA A 19 27.33 -22.07 24.47
N TYR A 20 26.67 -22.57 23.43
CA TYR A 20 25.86 -21.75 22.53
C TYR A 20 24.68 -21.08 23.26
N LEU A 21 23.97 -21.81 24.13
CA LEU A 21 22.88 -21.23 24.92
C LEU A 21 23.38 -20.13 25.87
N ALA A 22 24.55 -20.31 26.49
CA ALA A 22 25.18 -19.29 27.32
C ALA A 22 25.58 -18.04 26.51
N ASP A 23 26.10 -18.21 25.28
CA ASP A 23 26.36 -17.08 24.38
C ASP A 23 25.08 -16.32 24.01
N LEU A 24 23.99 -17.04 23.75
CA LEU A 24 22.69 -16.43 23.47
C LEU A 24 22.17 -15.60 24.66
N VAL A 25 22.27 -16.10 25.90
CA VAL A 25 21.88 -15.34 27.11
C VAL A 25 22.68 -14.04 27.22
N ARG A 26 24.01 -14.11 27.09
CA ARG A 26 24.88 -12.93 27.14
C ARG A 26 24.51 -11.91 26.06
N ARG A 27 24.18 -12.37 24.85
CA ARG A 27 23.75 -11.51 23.74
C ARG A 27 22.35 -10.93 23.93
N MET A 28 21.48 -11.60 24.71
CA MET A 28 20.19 -11.05 25.11
C MET A 28 20.38 -9.89 26.08
N ASP A 29 21.28 -10.00 27.05
CA ASP A 29 21.53 -8.97 28.07
C ASP A 29 22.01 -7.63 27.46
N VAL A 30 22.73 -7.70 26.34
CA VAL A 30 23.19 -6.51 25.57
C VAL A 30 22.23 -6.09 24.45
N GLY A 31 21.09 -6.77 24.29
CA GLY A 31 20.06 -6.45 23.28
C GLY A 31 20.39 -6.85 21.84
N ASP A 32 21.40 -7.70 21.62
CA ASP A 32 21.85 -8.15 20.29
C ASP A 32 20.96 -9.25 19.69
N VAL A 33 20.21 -9.99 20.52
CA VAL A 33 19.25 -11.03 20.08
C VAL A 33 17.93 -10.93 20.85
N SER A 34 16.87 -11.53 20.29
CA SER A 34 15.52 -11.53 20.86
C SER A 34 15.44 -12.23 22.22
N SER A 35 14.55 -11.77 23.10
CA SER A 35 14.34 -12.37 24.43
C SER A 35 13.90 -13.83 24.42
N ASN A 36 13.39 -14.33 23.28
CA ASN A 36 12.99 -15.73 23.09
C ASN A 36 14.05 -16.60 22.39
N ALA A 37 15.25 -16.08 22.09
CA ALA A 37 16.26 -16.79 21.31
C ALA A 37 16.68 -18.12 21.94
N VAL A 38 16.88 -18.14 23.27
CA VAL A 38 17.23 -19.35 24.03
C VAL A 38 16.12 -20.42 23.93
N SER A 39 14.86 -20.02 24.08
CA SER A 39 13.71 -20.94 23.98
C SER A 39 13.56 -21.53 22.58
N LEU A 40 13.78 -20.70 21.55
CA LEU A 40 13.75 -21.14 20.15
C LEU A 40 14.90 -22.09 19.83
N ALA A 41 16.11 -21.81 20.31
CA ALA A 41 17.26 -22.70 20.13
C ALA A 41 17.04 -24.05 20.83
N ARG A 42 16.55 -24.05 22.06
CA ARG A 42 16.15 -25.28 22.79
C ARG A 42 15.11 -26.07 22.03
N THR A 43 14.07 -25.42 21.54
CA THR A 43 13.02 -26.09 20.77
C THR A 43 13.58 -26.70 19.49
N ALA A 44 14.41 -25.96 18.75
CA ALA A 44 14.99 -26.44 17.52
C ALA A 44 15.86 -27.69 17.73
N VAL A 45 16.72 -27.67 18.75
CA VAL A 45 17.66 -28.77 18.98
C VAL A 45 17.01 -29.90 19.78
N LEU A 46 16.47 -29.64 20.97
CA LEU A 46 15.96 -30.68 21.86
C LEU A 46 14.64 -31.30 21.37
N THR A 47 13.75 -30.52 20.77
CA THR A 47 12.43 -31.03 20.35
C THR A 47 12.47 -31.65 18.95
N TYR A 48 13.31 -31.13 18.05
CA TYR A 48 13.28 -31.53 16.63
C TYR A 48 14.57 -32.17 16.12
N ALA A 49 15.74 -31.77 16.60
CA ALA A 49 16.99 -32.39 16.16
C ALA A 49 17.29 -33.69 16.91
N VAL A 50 17.11 -33.71 18.24
CA VAL A 50 17.37 -34.89 19.08
C VAL A 50 16.58 -36.12 18.62
N PRO A 51 15.24 -36.08 18.44
CA PRO A 51 14.50 -37.20 17.86
C PRO A 51 15.00 -37.61 16.47
N GLY A 52 15.32 -36.63 15.62
CA GLY A 52 15.84 -36.87 14.28
C GLY A 52 17.23 -37.52 14.22
N LEU A 53 18.00 -37.41 15.30
CA LEU A 53 19.29 -38.06 15.52
C LEU A 53 19.13 -39.44 16.17
N GLY A 54 17.90 -39.91 16.41
CA GLY A 54 17.61 -41.18 17.08
C GLY A 54 17.51 -41.08 18.61
N GLY A 55 17.44 -39.86 19.16
CA GLY A 55 17.31 -39.61 20.59
C GLY A 55 15.88 -39.69 21.11
N PRO A 56 15.68 -39.39 22.41
CA PRO A 56 14.37 -39.48 23.05
C PRO A 56 13.34 -38.54 22.42
N VAL A 57 12.10 -39.04 22.29
CA VAL A 57 10.94 -38.26 21.85
C VAL A 57 10.17 -37.80 23.10
N ARG A 58 9.80 -36.52 23.16
CA ARG A 58 8.98 -36.00 24.27
C ARG A 58 7.63 -36.72 24.35
N ALA A 59 7.18 -37.00 25.57
CA ALA A 59 5.93 -37.74 25.80
C ALA A 59 4.65 -36.89 25.70
N GLY A 60 4.75 -35.55 25.61
CA GLY A 60 3.58 -34.66 25.64
C GLY A 60 3.70 -33.37 24.82
N LYS A 61 2.64 -32.55 24.84
CA LYS A 61 2.57 -31.26 24.12
C LYS A 61 3.54 -30.22 24.67
N ARG A 62 3.82 -30.24 25.98
CA ARG A 62 4.78 -29.37 26.66
C ARG A 62 6.05 -30.16 26.97
N THR A 63 7.20 -29.54 26.74
CA THR A 63 8.49 -30.10 27.12
C THR A 63 8.66 -30.01 28.63
N THR A 64 8.80 -31.14 29.30
CA THR A 64 9.02 -31.23 30.76
C THR A 64 10.50 -31.08 31.10
N THR A 65 10.83 -30.83 32.36
CA THR A 65 12.24 -30.81 32.84
C THR A 65 12.93 -32.14 32.56
N ARG A 66 12.24 -33.26 32.80
CA ARG A 66 12.73 -34.60 32.51
C ARG A 66 13.03 -34.80 31.02
N ASP A 67 12.17 -34.32 30.12
CA ASP A 67 12.44 -34.38 28.67
C ASP A 67 13.72 -33.61 28.30
N ILE A 68 13.97 -32.46 28.94
CA ILE A 68 15.17 -31.64 28.70
C ILE A 68 16.41 -32.37 29.20
N GLU A 69 16.34 -32.97 30.39
CA GLU A 69 17.45 -33.72 30.99
C GLU A 69 17.83 -34.93 30.11
N THR A 70 16.86 -35.79 29.77
CA THR A 70 17.11 -36.97 28.93
C THR A 70 17.61 -36.59 27.53
N ALA A 71 17.06 -35.53 26.93
CA ALA A 71 17.56 -35.03 25.65
C ALA A 71 18.99 -34.47 25.75
N THR A 72 19.34 -33.84 26.87
CA THR A 72 20.68 -33.28 27.09
C THR A 72 21.71 -34.38 27.34
N GLU A 73 21.37 -35.39 28.13
CA GLU A 73 22.19 -36.60 28.33
C GLU A 73 22.46 -37.31 27.00
N PHE A 74 21.44 -37.45 26.16
CA PHE A 74 21.61 -37.96 24.81
C PHE A 74 22.59 -37.11 23.99
N LEU A 75 22.44 -35.78 23.99
CA LEU A 75 23.40 -34.89 23.30
C LEU A 75 24.83 -34.99 23.85
N ASP A 76 25.00 -35.24 25.14
CA ASP A 76 26.33 -35.42 25.74
C ASP A 76 27.00 -36.73 25.30
N SER A 77 26.20 -37.75 24.96
CA SER A 77 26.69 -39.01 24.38
C SER A 77 27.15 -38.87 22.91
N LEU A 78 26.69 -37.83 22.20
CA LEU A 78 27.03 -37.62 20.80
C LEU A 78 28.37 -36.90 20.62
N SER A 79 29.16 -37.37 19.65
CA SER A 79 30.34 -36.64 19.19
C SER A 79 29.94 -35.30 18.56
N LEU A 80 30.83 -34.32 18.65
CA LEU A 80 30.61 -33.00 18.09
C LEU A 80 30.34 -33.02 16.57
N ASP A 81 30.84 -34.00 15.82
CA ASP A 81 30.61 -34.13 14.37
C ASP A 81 29.13 -34.26 14.00
N HIS A 82 28.28 -34.75 14.92
CA HIS A 82 26.85 -34.83 14.71
C HIS A 82 26.18 -33.46 14.50
N VAL A 83 26.83 -32.36 14.89
CA VAL A 83 26.36 -30.99 14.61
C VAL A 83 26.19 -30.76 13.10
N ARG A 84 27.04 -31.36 12.25
CA ARG A 84 26.94 -31.26 10.78
C ARG A 84 25.60 -31.80 10.25
N ASN A 85 25.03 -32.77 10.96
CA ASN A 85 23.83 -33.49 10.54
C ASN A 85 22.53 -32.94 11.17
N VAL A 86 22.59 -31.90 12.02
CA VAL A 86 21.43 -31.38 12.76
C VAL A 86 20.28 -30.96 11.83
N SER A 87 20.59 -30.28 10.73
CA SER A 87 19.55 -29.83 9.79
C SER A 87 18.89 -31.01 9.08
N GLN A 88 19.66 -32.04 8.72
CA GLN A 88 19.13 -33.25 8.09
C GLN A 88 18.30 -34.09 9.07
N ALA A 89 18.76 -34.21 10.31
CA ALA A 89 18.05 -34.88 11.39
C ALA A 89 16.67 -34.24 11.64
N GLN A 90 16.63 -32.91 11.75
CA GLN A 90 15.37 -32.17 11.85
C GLN A 90 14.43 -32.47 10.68
N ASP A 91 14.95 -32.53 9.45
CA ASP A 91 14.14 -32.79 8.26
C ASP A 91 13.53 -34.19 8.22
N ARG A 92 14.27 -35.21 8.69
CA ARG A 92 13.74 -36.56 8.86
C ARG A 92 12.57 -36.55 9.84
N TYR A 93 12.76 -35.94 11.00
CA TYR A 93 11.73 -35.89 12.04
C TYR A 93 10.52 -35.04 11.64
N PHE A 94 10.72 -33.89 10.99
CA PHE A 94 9.63 -33.06 10.47
C PHE A 94 8.73 -33.80 9.48
N LYS A 95 9.30 -34.68 8.64
CA LYS A 95 8.53 -35.52 7.72
C LYS A 95 7.72 -36.58 8.49
N GLN A 96 8.33 -37.20 9.50
CA GLN A 96 7.70 -38.23 10.32
C GLN A 96 6.47 -37.70 11.10
N VAL A 97 6.58 -36.52 11.72
CA VAL A 97 5.52 -35.95 12.56
C VAL A 97 4.70 -34.83 11.89
N GLN A 98 4.84 -34.67 10.56
CA GLN A 98 4.08 -33.72 9.73
C GLN A 98 4.00 -32.29 10.30
N VAL A 99 5.14 -31.72 10.70
CA VAL A 99 5.18 -30.39 11.34
C VAL A 99 4.81 -29.26 10.35
N PRO A 100 3.99 -28.27 10.75
CA PRO A 100 3.61 -27.14 9.91
C PRO A 100 4.80 -26.38 9.29
N ALA A 101 4.63 -25.85 8.08
CA ALA A 101 5.72 -25.27 7.28
C ALA A 101 6.42 -24.06 7.94
N ASP A 102 5.66 -23.23 8.64
CA ASP A 102 6.13 -22.07 9.40
C ASP A 102 6.97 -22.48 10.62
N VAL A 103 6.55 -23.53 11.33
CA VAL A 103 7.29 -24.13 12.46
C VAL A 103 8.59 -24.76 11.97
N ARG A 104 8.55 -25.52 10.86
CA ARG A 104 9.75 -26.09 10.21
C ARG A 104 10.76 -25.00 9.86
N LYS A 105 10.31 -23.92 9.23
CA LYS A 105 11.17 -22.81 8.81
C LYS A 105 11.90 -22.16 9.98
N THR A 106 11.18 -21.86 11.07
CA THR A 106 11.75 -21.22 12.26
C THR A 106 12.80 -22.12 12.91
N ASN A 107 12.50 -23.41 13.09
CA ASN A 107 13.39 -24.33 13.79
C ASN A 107 14.63 -24.72 12.95
N ARG A 108 14.52 -24.81 11.61
CA ARG A 108 15.68 -24.96 10.70
C ARG A 108 16.64 -23.78 10.83
N TYR A 109 16.10 -22.57 10.87
CA TYR A 109 16.92 -21.37 10.99
C TYR A 109 17.73 -21.38 12.29
N GLN A 110 17.11 -21.75 13.41
CA GLN A 110 17.79 -21.82 14.71
C GLN A 110 18.85 -22.94 14.77
N ALA A 111 18.56 -24.13 14.22
CA ALA A 111 19.55 -25.19 14.09
C ALA A 111 20.76 -24.77 13.25
N LYS A 112 20.51 -24.06 12.15
CA LYS A 112 21.59 -23.50 11.32
C LYS A 112 22.43 -22.46 12.07
N LEU A 113 21.81 -21.60 12.88
CA LEU A 113 22.56 -20.64 13.72
C LEU A 113 23.47 -21.36 14.72
N PHE A 114 22.99 -22.43 15.34
CA PHE A 114 23.82 -23.25 16.23
C PHE A 114 24.99 -23.89 15.46
N SER A 115 24.73 -24.57 14.34
CA SER A 115 25.79 -25.20 13.53
C SER A 115 26.84 -24.20 13.04
N ASN A 116 26.39 -23.02 12.59
CA ASN A 116 27.29 -21.96 12.18
C ASN A 116 28.12 -21.46 13.36
N TRP A 117 27.51 -21.26 14.53
CA TRP A 117 28.22 -20.84 15.73
C TRP A 117 29.31 -21.84 16.12
N VAL A 118 29.03 -23.15 16.08
CA VAL A 118 30.03 -24.20 16.35
C VAL A 118 31.21 -24.13 15.38
N THR A 119 30.92 -23.85 14.10
CA THR A 119 31.95 -23.67 13.06
C THR A 119 32.77 -22.38 13.28
N ASP A 120 32.10 -21.27 13.60
CA ASP A 120 32.72 -19.97 13.85
C ASP A 120 33.62 -19.98 15.10
N GLN A 121 33.31 -20.85 16.08
CA GLN A 121 34.17 -21.09 17.24
C GLN A 121 35.36 -22.03 16.93
N GLY A 122 35.50 -22.52 15.70
CA GLY A 122 36.57 -23.44 15.29
C GLY A 122 36.48 -24.82 15.93
N LEU A 123 35.31 -25.22 16.44
CA LEU A 123 35.13 -26.49 17.16
C LEU A 123 35.00 -27.68 16.21
N ILE A 124 34.59 -27.41 14.97
CA ILE A 124 34.57 -28.37 13.87
C ILE A 124 35.26 -27.69 12.69
N VAL A 125 36.20 -28.38 12.06
CA VAL A 125 36.78 -27.95 10.79
C VAL A 125 35.66 -28.02 9.76
N GLY A 126 35.24 -26.89 9.18
CA GLY A 126 34.26 -26.92 8.10
C GLY A 126 34.81 -27.79 6.98
N ASP A 127 34.04 -28.77 6.50
CA ASP A 127 34.38 -29.42 5.25
C ASP A 127 34.42 -28.30 4.21
N GLY A 128 35.61 -28.05 3.67
CA GLY A 128 35.85 -27.10 2.59
C GLY A 128 35.20 -27.55 1.29
N GLN A 129 33.91 -27.92 1.31
CA GLN A 129 33.08 -27.70 0.15
C GLN A 129 32.90 -26.19 0.06
N GLU A 130 33.82 -25.56 -0.67
CA GLU A 130 33.43 -24.50 -1.60
C GLU A 130 32.21 -25.01 -2.35
N THR A 131 31.03 -24.68 -1.83
CA THR A 131 29.84 -24.72 -2.64
C THR A 131 30.11 -23.73 -3.76
N ASN A 132 30.44 -24.26 -4.94
CA ASN A 132 30.26 -23.58 -6.23
C ASN A 132 28.76 -23.28 -6.50
N GLU A 133 27.94 -23.15 -5.46
CA GLU A 133 26.72 -22.37 -5.55
C GLU A 133 27.13 -20.89 -5.46
N PRO A 134 26.83 -20.06 -6.47
CA PRO A 134 27.11 -18.64 -6.40
C PRO A 134 26.50 -18.08 -5.12
N ALA A 135 27.35 -17.59 -4.23
CA ALA A 135 26.97 -17.00 -2.95
C ALA A 135 25.75 -16.11 -3.17
N LYS A 136 24.59 -16.47 -2.60
CA LYS A 136 23.34 -15.70 -2.74
C LYS A 136 23.62 -14.21 -2.53
N PRO A 137 23.65 -13.37 -3.57
CA PRO A 137 24.26 -12.05 -3.50
C PRO A 137 23.24 -10.99 -3.08
N ALA A 138 22.49 -11.22 -2.00
CA ALA A 138 21.36 -10.34 -1.66
C ALA A 138 21.26 -9.92 -0.18
N ALA A 139 21.81 -10.68 0.77
CA ALA A 139 21.53 -10.43 2.19
C ALA A 139 22.45 -9.41 2.85
N LYS A 140 23.72 -9.27 2.43
CA LYS A 140 24.67 -8.30 3.00
C LYS A 140 24.47 -6.86 2.51
N ILE A 141 23.78 -6.65 1.39
CA ILE A 141 23.76 -5.40 0.61
C ILE A 141 23.02 -4.22 1.30
N TYR A 142 22.27 -4.45 2.39
CA TYR A 142 21.40 -3.39 2.97
C TYR A 142 21.60 -3.02 4.44
N ARG A 143 22.58 -3.59 5.13
CA ARG A 143 22.85 -3.17 6.53
C ARG A 143 23.60 -1.83 6.62
N HIS A 144 24.27 -1.39 5.56
CA HIS A 144 25.03 -0.13 5.59
C HIS A 144 24.13 1.12 5.55
N SER A 145 23.03 1.12 4.78
CA SER A 145 22.21 2.34 4.64
C SER A 145 21.45 2.76 5.91
N SER A 146 21.19 1.83 6.85
CA SER A 146 20.52 2.21 8.11
C SER A 146 21.49 2.76 9.14
N ARG A 147 22.77 2.36 9.10
CA ARG A 147 23.81 2.90 9.99
C ARG A 147 24.18 4.33 9.60
N ASP A 148 24.35 4.59 8.30
CA ASP A 148 24.72 5.94 7.81
C ASP A 148 23.61 6.97 8.06
N ALA A 149 22.33 6.58 7.96
CA ALA A 149 21.21 7.46 8.25
C ALA A 149 21.12 7.85 9.74
N HIS A 150 21.45 6.92 10.64
CA HIS A 150 21.46 7.18 12.09
C HIS A 150 22.64 8.09 12.50
N ALA A 151 23.80 7.93 11.84
CA ALA A 151 24.94 8.83 12.05
C ALA A 151 24.65 10.27 11.60
N GLN A 152 23.71 10.47 10.66
CA GLN A 152 23.25 11.79 10.20
C GLN A 152 22.02 12.32 10.97
N GLY A 153 21.65 11.73 12.11
CA GLY A 153 20.51 12.18 12.92
C GLY A 153 19.13 11.94 12.28
N LYS A 154 19.03 11.11 11.23
CA LYS A 154 17.75 10.83 10.55
C LYS A 154 16.96 9.75 11.29
N PRO A 155 15.61 9.91 11.41
CA PRO A 155 14.77 8.94 12.11
C PRO A 155 14.84 7.55 11.46
N ARG A 156 14.76 6.49 12.27
CA ARG A 156 14.82 5.12 11.73
C ARG A 156 13.64 4.89 10.81
N THR A 157 13.87 4.16 9.73
CA THR A 157 12.88 3.87 8.69
C THR A 157 11.56 3.28 9.20
N ARG A 158 11.61 2.55 10.33
CA ARG A 158 10.46 1.95 11.01
C ARG A 158 9.63 2.96 11.82
N ASP A 159 10.23 4.07 12.22
CA ASP A 159 9.59 5.12 13.02
C ASP A 159 8.85 6.12 12.12
N ILE A 160 9.07 6.06 10.80
CA ILE A 160 8.42 6.91 9.79
C ILE A 160 7.03 6.38 9.46
N ARG A 161 6.06 6.81 10.27
CA ARG A 161 4.64 6.50 10.08
C ARG A 161 3.98 7.50 9.11
N LEU A 162 3.21 6.98 8.16
CA LEU A 162 2.37 7.78 7.25
C LEU A 162 0.95 7.99 7.81
N THR A 163 0.66 7.35 8.94
CA THR A 163 -0.63 7.42 9.61
C THR A 163 -0.42 7.29 11.12
N GLU A 164 -1.23 8.02 11.88
CA GLU A 164 -1.33 7.87 13.34
C GLU A 164 -2.39 6.84 13.72
N ARG A 165 -2.73 5.92 12.79
CA ARG A 165 -3.79 4.94 13.03
C ARG A 165 -3.40 4.03 14.18
N ILE A 166 -4.21 4.05 15.23
CA ILE A 166 -4.18 3.05 16.28
C ILE A 166 -4.58 1.72 15.64
N ARG A 167 -3.66 0.77 15.64
CA ARG A 167 -3.95 -0.60 15.19
C ARG A 167 -4.71 -1.26 16.31
N ARG A 168 -6.02 -1.47 16.11
CA ARG A 168 -6.83 -2.29 17.01
C ARG A 168 -6.54 -3.77 16.76
N ASP A 169 -6.74 -4.59 17.78
CA ASP A 169 -6.63 -6.04 17.67
C ASP A 169 -7.63 -6.56 16.64
N ASP A 170 -7.23 -7.62 15.93
CA ASP A 170 -8.11 -8.27 14.98
C ASP A 170 -9.01 -9.25 15.75
N PHE A 171 -10.26 -8.87 15.91
CA PHE A 171 -11.31 -9.68 16.56
C PHE A 171 -12.31 -10.21 15.52
N GLY A 172 -11.93 -10.25 14.25
CA GLY A 172 -12.71 -11.00 13.26
C GLY A 172 -12.71 -12.49 13.59
N LEU A 173 -13.81 -13.17 13.27
CA LEU A 173 -13.91 -14.62 13.43
C LEU A 173 -12.72 -15.31 12.74
N ARG A 174 -12.12 -16.27 13.44
CA ARG A 174 -11.11 -17.18 12.91
C ARG A 174 -11.76 -18.29 12.10
N SER A 175 -10.98 -18.98 11.28
CA SER A 175 -11.46 -20.10 10.46
C SER A 175 -12.20 -21.17 11.27
N GLU A 176 -11.72 -21.45 12.47
CA GLU A 176 -12.26 -22.43 13.41
C GLU A 176 -13.49 -21.91 14.19
N GLU A 177 -13.76 -20.61 14.15
CA GLU A 177 -14.91 -19.96 14.79
C GLU A 177 -16.06 -19.72 13.80
N VAL A 178 -15.92 -20.17 12.55
CA VAL A 178 -16.96 -20.06 11.52
C VAL A 178 -17.78 -21.35 11.49
N ASN A 179 -19.06 -21.27 11.87
CA ASN A 179 -19.98 -22.41 11.77
C ASN A 179 -20.28 -22.77 10.29
N ALA A 180 -20.83 -23.97 10.08
CA ALA A 180 -21.08 -24.50 8.74
C ALA A 180 -22.07 -23.65 7.92
N GLU A 181 -23.15 -23.16 8.55
CA GLU A 181 -24.16 -22.33 7.90
C GLU A 181 -23.55 -21.00 7.43
N LEU A 182 -22.81 -20.32 8.30
CA LEU A 182 -22.13 -19.06 8.00
C LEU A 182 -21.11 -19.25 6.87
N SER A 183 -20.35 -20.35 6.89
CA SER A 183 -19.39 -20.67 5.82
C SER A 183 -20.09 -20.76 4.46
N GLN A 184 -21.23 -21.45 4.40
CA GLN A 184 -22.06 -21.56 3.18
C GLN A 184 -22.62 -20.20 2.75
N GLN A 185 -23.13 -19.40 3.69
CA GLN A 185 -23.66 -18.06 3.43
C GLN A 185 -22.58 -17.12 2.88
N MET A 186 -21.36 -17.16 3.44
CA MET A 186 -20.22 -16.36 2.98
C MET A 186 -19.75 -16.77 1.59
N ALA A 187 -19.74 -18.07 1.28
CA ALA A 187 -19.42 -18.57 -0.06
C ALA A 187 -20.46 -18.13 -1.10
N ALA A 188 -21.75 -18.22 -0.77
CA ALA A 188 -22.83 -17.76 -1.64
C ALA A 188 -22.79 -16.24 -1.87
N LEU A 189 -22.50 -15.46 -0.82
CA LEU A 189 -22.31 -14.01 -0.90
C LEU A 189 -21.13 -13.65 -1.82
N ALA A 190 -20.00 -14.34 -1.69
CA ALA A 190 -18.82 -14.10 -2.53
C ALA A 190 -19.09 -14.36 -4.01
N GLN A 191 -19.85 -15.43 -4.32
CA GLN A 191 -20.31 -15.70 -5.70
C GLN A 191 -21.27 -14.61 -6.18
N PHE A 192 -22.20 -14.16 -5.33
CA PHE A 192 -23.13 -13.10 -5.66
C PHE A 192 -22.42 -11.78 -6.02
N GLU A 193 -21.46 -11.37 -5.20
CA GLU A 193 -20.66 -10.16 -5.44
C GLU A 193 -19.90 -10.22 -6.76
N LYS A 194 -19.32 -11.38 -7.09
CA LYS A 194 -18.56 -11.57 -8.32
C LYS A 194 -19.49 -11.54 -9.55
N ASN A 195 -20.56 -12.31 -9.52
CA ASN A 195 -21.38 -12.59 -10.70
C ASN A 195 -22.41 -11.51 -10.98
N TYR A 196 -23.00 -10.91 -9.93
CA TYR A 196 -24.10 -9.95 -10.09
C TYR A 196 -23.70 -8.50 -9.80
N LEU A 197 -22.72 -8.26 -8.92
CA LEU A 197 -22.22 -6.91 -8.64
C LEU A 197 -20.94 -6.55 -9.42
N GLY A 198 -20.32 -7.51 -10.11
CA GLY A 198 -19.08 -7.31 -10.85
C GLY A 198 -17.89 -6.92 -9.96
N HIS A 199 -17.93 -7.27 -8.67
CA HIS A 199 -16.86 -6.93 -7.75
C HIS A 199 -15.60 -7.76 -8.03
N ARG A 200 -14.44 -7.11 -8.03
CA ARG A 200 -13.14 -7.78 -8.12
C ARG A 200 -12.88 -8.59 -6.84
N LEU A 201 -12.13 -9.70 -6.95
CA LEU A 201 -11.82 -10.59 -5.82
C LEU A 201 -11.23 -9.87 -4.60
N VAL A 202 -10.42 -8.84 -4.81
CA VAL A 202 -9.86 -8.01 -3.73
C VAL A 202 -10.96 -7.29 -2.93
N THR A 203 -12.00 -6.79 -3.61
CA THR A 203 -13.15 -6.15 -2.95
C THR A 203 -13.96 -7.16 -2.16
N VAL A 204 -14.24 -8.32 -2.77
CA VAL A 204 -14.96 -9.44 -2.11
C VAL A 204 -14.25 -9.87 -0.83
N ASN A 205 -12.94 -10.12 -0.91
CA ASN A 205 -12.14 -10.51 0.26
C ASN A 205 -12.08 -9.42 1.34
N ASN A 206 -12.05 -8.15 0.93
CA ASN A 206 -12.08 -7.03 1.88
C ASN A 206 -13.44 -6.98 2.59
N TYR A 207 -14.56 -7.06 1.88
CA TYR A 207 -15.89 -7.05 2.48
C TYR A 207 -16.12 -8.26 3.38
N ALA A 208 -15.69 -9.45 2.97
CA ALA A 208 -15.71 -10.63 3.83
C ALA A 208 -14.96 -10.40 5.15
N SER A 209 -13.77 -9.79 5.10
CA SER A 209 -13.01 -9.45 6.32
C SER A 209 -13.77 -8.48 7.24
N PHE A 210 -14.50 -7.50 6.70
CA PHE A 210 -15.31 -6.60 7.52
C PHE A 210 -16.55 -7.29 8.11
N ILE A 211 -17.18 -8.21 7.36
CA ILE A 211 -18.33 -8.99 7.85
C ILE A 211 -17.88 -9.90 9.00
N TYR A 212 -16.76 -10.62 8.85
CA TYR A 212 -16.19 -11.44 9.93
C TYR A 212 -15.83 -10.61 11.16
N ARG A 213 -15.46 -9.34 11.02
CA ARG A 213 -15.24 -8.42 12.16
C ARG A 213 -16.53 -8.04 12.89
N VAL A 214 -17.63 -7.84 12.18
CA VAL A 214 -18.93 -7.59 12.82
C VAL A 214 -19.39 -8.83 13.57
N LEU A 215 -19.26 -10.01 12.97
CA LEU A 215 -19.63 -11.28 13.61
C LEU A 215 -18.72 -11.63 14.79
N GLY A 216 -17.41 -11.45 14.64
CA GLY A 216 -16.46 -11.66 15.72
C GLY A 216 -16.65 -10.65 16.86
N TRP A 217 -17.08 -9.42 16.56
CA TRP A 217 -17.51 -8.49 17.59
C TRP A 217 -18.74 -8.98 18.36
N GLN A 218 -19.75 -9.51 17.65
CA GLN A 218 -20.92 -10.11 18.31
C GLN A 218 -20.54 -11.29 19.22
N TYR A 219 -19.65 -12.16 18.76
CA TYR A 219 -19.17 -13.29 19.56
C TYR A 219 -18.34 -12.85 20.77
N HIS A 220 -17.25 -12.11 20.54
CA HIS A 220 -16.28 -11.81 21.58
C HIS A 220 -16.76 -10.76 22.58
N PHE A 221 -17.60 -9.80 22.15
CA PHE A 221 -18.03 -8.66 22.99
C PHE A 221 -19.51 -8.69 23.37
N LYS A 222 -20.40 -9.08 22.45
CA LYS A 222 -21.85 -9.23 22.76
C LYS A 222 -22.21 -10.61 23.29
N ARG A 223 -21.27 -11.57 23.29
CA ARG A 223 -21.43 -12.94 23.80
C ARG A 223 -22.51 -13.74 23.06
N VAL A 224 -22.73 -13.43 21.77
CA VAL A 224 -23.61 -14.23 20.90
C VAL A 224 -22.93 -15.58 20.64
N PRO A 225 -23.57 -16.74 20.91
CA PRO A 225 -22.98 -18.06 20.68
C PRO A 225 -22.61 -18.30 19.20
N LEU A 226 -21.60 -19.14 18.94
CA LEU A 226 -21.09 -19.40 17.58
C LEU A 226 -22.16 -20.00 16.67
N GLU A 227 -23.03 -20.83 17.23
CA GLU A 227 -24.16 -21.48 16.57
C GLU A 227 -25.25 -20.49 16.14
N GLU A 228 -25.36 -19.33 16.78
CA GLU A 228 -26.34 -18.29 16.45
C GLU A 228 -25.82 -17.27 15.42
N LEU A 229 -24.51 -17.28 15.14
CA LEU A 229 -23.89 -16.35 14.19
C LEU A 229 -24.30 -16.69 12.76
N SER A 230 -24.99 -15.75 12.12
CA SER A 230 -25.38 -15.83 10.71
C SER A 230 -25.41 -14.45 10.07
N LEU A 231 -25.41 -14.39 8.74
CA LEU A 231 -25.65 -13.14 8.02
C LEU A 231 -27.06 -12.58 8.28
N LYS A 232 -28.04 -13.46 8.51
CA LYS A 232 -29.41 -13.07 8.87
C LYS A 232 -29.50 -12.42 10.25
N GLY A 233 -28.61 -12.81 11.18
CA GLY A 233 -28.46 -12.18 12.48
C GLY A 233 -27.98 -10.73 12.42
N ILE A 234 -27.26 -10.34 11.35
CA ILE A 234 -26.88 -8.94 11.12
C ILE A 234 -27.94 -8.21 10.28
N ILE A 235 -28.37 -8.84 9.18
CA ILE A 235 -29.32 -8.28 8.24
C ILE A 235 -30.55 -9.19 8.16
N PRO A 236 -31.64 -8.86 8.86
CA PRO A 236 -32.87 -9.64 8.80
C PRO A 236 -33.48 -9.57 7.39
N TYR A 237 -33.87 -10.73 6.89
CA TYR A 237 -34.57 -10.87 5.63
C TYR A 237 -36.08 -11.00 5.87
N VAL A 238 -36.85 -10.13 5.23
CA VAL A 238 -38.32 -10.16 5.18
C VAL A 238 -38.70 -10.12 3.71
N PRO A 239 -39.36 -11.16 3.16
CA PRO A 239 -39.74 -11.18 1.75
C PRO A 239 -40.58 -9.96 1.38
N LEU A 240 -40.16 -9.19 0.36
CA LEU A 240 -40.91 -8.01 -0.10
C LEU A 240 -41.87 -8.32 -1.24
N ARG A 241 -41.59 -9.39 -2.01
CA ARG A 241 -42.48 -9.85 -3.07
C ARG A 241 -43.55 -10.76 -2.47
N VAL A 242 -44.80 -10.36 -2.69
CA VAL A 242 -45.96 -11.20 -2.43
C VAL A 242 -46.37 -11.84 -3.75
N SER A 243 -46.61 -13.16 -3.76
CA SER A 243 -47.09 -13.85 -4.95
C SER A 243 -48.58 -13.61 -5.13
N LEU A 244 -48.98 -13.12 -6.31
CA LEU A 244 -50.39 -12.96 -6.66
C LEU A 244 -51.06 -14.33 -6.86
N GLU A 245 -50.35 -15.30 -7.43
CA GLU A 245 -50.82 -16.66 -7.70
C GLU A 245 -51.18 -17.40 -6.39
N GLU A 246 -50.40 -17.21 -5.33
CA GLU A 246 -50.68 -17.79 -4.00
C GLU A 246 -51.95 -17.22 -3.33
N ILE A 247 -52.40 -16.04 -3.77
CA ILE A 247 -53.62 -15.40 -3.27
C ILE A 247 -54.81 -15.83 -4.12
N GLN A 248 -54.63 -15.88 -5.44
CA GLN A 248 -55.62 -16.36 -6.42
C GLN A 248 -56.03 -17.82 -6.17
N THR A 249 -55.10 -18.66 -5.70
CA THR A 249 -55.41 -20.05 -5.35
C THR A 249 -56.30 -20.19 -4.11
N LYS A 250 -56.43 -19.14 -3.29
CA LYS A 250 -57.19 -19.16 -2.03
C LYS A 250 -58.48 -18.33 -2.07
N HIS A 251 -58.65 -17.50 -3.09
CA HIS A 251 -59.78 -16.58 -3.23
C HIS A 251 -60.22 -16.52 -4.70
N SER A 252 -61.52 -16.66 -4.95
CA SER A 252 -62.08 -16.71 -6.31
C SER A 252 -62.54 -15.35 -6.84
N ASP A 253 -62.78 -14.37 -5.96
CA ASP A 253 -63.22 -13.03 -6.35
C ASP A 253 -62.02 -12.11 -6.71
N PRO A 254 -61.99 -11.52 -7.92
CA PRO A 254 -60.89 -10.65 -8.36
C PRO A 254 -60.65 -9.41 -7.49
N GLU A 255 -61.70 -8.80 -6.96
CA GLU A 255 -61.60 -7.59 -6.12
C GLU A 255 -61.05 -7.93 -4.72
N GLU A 256 -61.51 -9.03 -4.14
CA GLU A 256 -60.96 -9.59 -2.89
C GLU A 256 -59.48 -10.00 -3.05
N VAL A 257 -59.12 -10.64 -4.17
CA VAL A 257 -57.73 -11.03 -4.47
C VAL A 257 -56.81 -9.81 -4.52
N MET A 258 -57.21 -8.75 -5.25
CA MET A 258 -56.40 -7.54 -5.38
C MET A 258 -56.27 -6.81 -4.04
N THR A 259 -57.36 -6.69 -3.29
CA THR A 259 -57.36 -6.06 -1.96
C THR A 259 -56.42 -6.80 -1.00
N LYS A 260 -56.48 -8.14 -0.97
CA LYS A 260 -55.59 -8.96 -0.13
C LYS A 260 -54.14 -8.90 -0.59
N PHE A 261 -53.89 -8.83 -1.90
CA PHE A 261 -52.56 -8.66 -2.44
C PHE A 261 -51.91 -7.35 -1.98
N LEU A 262 -52.61 -6.21 -2.15
CA LEU A 262 -52.12 -4.90 -1.73
C LEU A 262 -51.91 -4.84 -0.21
N LEU A 263 -52.84 -5.38 0.58
CA LEU A 263 -52.72 -5.42 2.03
C LEU A 263 -51.49 -6.24 2.48
N ARG A 264 -51.28 -7.43 1.91
CA ARG A 264 -50.10 -8.26 2.22
C ARG A 264 -48.80 -7.58 1.80
N GLN A 265 -48.78 -6.93 0.65
CA GLN A 265 -47.61 -6.19 0.19
C GLN A 265 -47.27 -5.03 1.15
N GLN A 266 -48.28 -4.29 1.61
CA GLN A 266 -48.11 -3.22 2.58
C GLN A 266 -47.61 -3.76 3.94
N MET A 267 -48.20 -4.86 4.44
CA MET A 267 -47.76 -5.52 5.67
C MET A 267 -46.32 -6.02 5.57
N ALA A 268 -45.93 -6.64 4.45
CA ALA A 268 -44.56 -7.10 4.21
C ALA A 268 -43.56 -5.93 4.25
N LYS A 269 -43.92 -4.80 3.62
CA LYS A 269 -43.09 -3.59 3.66
C LYS A 269 -42.96 -3.02 5.07
N GLN A 270 -44.06 -2.90 5.81
CA GLN A 270 -44.04 -2.42 7.20
C GLN A 270 -43.22 -3.33 8.11
N MET A 271 -43.34 -4.66 7.96
CA MET A 271 -42.56 -5.63 8.71
C MET A 271 -41.06 -5.53 8.37
N ALA A 272 -40.72 -5.34 7.08
CA ALA A 272 -39.35 -5.12 6.64
C ALA A 272 -38.77 -3.80 7.19
N GLU A 273 -39.57 -2.73 7.23
CA GLU A 273 -39.19 -1.45 7.85
C GLU A 273 -38.94 -1.60 9.36
N GLN A 274 -39.82 -2.30 10.08
CA GLN A 274 -39.64 -2.57 11.51
C GLN A 274 -38.39 -3.41 11.77
N LYS A 275 -38.18 -4.50 11.02
CA LYS A 275 -36.99 -5.34 11.15
C LYS A 275 -35.71 -4.57 10.79
N ALA A 276 -35.79 -3.65 9.83
CA ALA A 276 -34.66 -2.80 9.51
C ALA A 276 -34.32 -1.82 10.63
N LEU A 277 -35.32 -1.29 11.33
CA LEU A 277 -35.13 -0.44 12.51
C LEU A 277 -34.51 -1.21 13.68
N GLU A 278 -34.96 -2.44 13.93
CA GLU A 278 -34.39 -3.32 14.96
C GLU A 278 -32.91 -3.62 14.70
N ALA A 279 -32.57 -4.02 13.48
CA ALA A 279 -31.19 -4.34 13.10
C ALA A 279 -30.28 -3.10 13.00
N GLU A 280 -30.84 -1.91 12.76
CA GLU A 280 -30.06 -0.67 12.81
C GLU A 280 -29.38 -0.50 14.17
N ARG A 281 -30.06 -0.83 15.28
CA ARG A 281 -29.49 -0.71 16.64
C ARG A 281 -28.17 -1.46 16.80
N LEU A 282 -28.09 -2.68 16.27
CA LEU A 282 -26.84 -3.47 16.27
C LEU A 282 -25.70 -2.74 15.53
N ILE A 283 -26.05 -2.08 14.42
CA ILE A 283 -25.11 -1.33 13.59
C ILE A 283 -24.69 -0.03 14.27
N GLU A 284 -25.60 0.62 15.01
CA GLU A 284 -25.29 1.78 15.84
C GLU A 284 -24.32 1.42 16.95
N ASP A 285 -24.57 0.32 17.66
CA ASP A 285 -23.69 -0.22 18.69
C ASP A 285 -22.29 -0.53 18.15
N TYR A 286 -22.21 -1.17 16.98
CA TYR A 286 -20.92 -1.43 16.33
C TYR A 286 -20.22 -0.13 15.91
N CYS A 287 -20.97 0.86 15.40
CA CYS A 287 -20.40 2.17 15.08
C CYS A 287 -19.89 2.88 16.34
N ALA A 288 -20.63 2.84 17.44
CA ALA A 288 -20.20 3.40 18.73
C ALA A 288 -18.91 2.72 19.22
N PHE A 289 -18.83 1.39 19.12
CA PHE A 289 -17.60 0.64 19.41
C PHE A 289 -16.41 1.12 18.55
N TYR A 290 -16.67 1.52 17.30
CA TYR A 290 -15.67 2.04 16.35
C TYR A 290 -15.64 3.57 16.21
N GLN A 291 -16.12 4.35 17.18
CA GLN A 291 -16.28 5.82 17.07
C GLN A 291 -15.01 6.57 16.60
N ASP A 292 -13.83 6.08 16.99
CA ASP A 292 -12.54 6.70 16.63
C ASP A 292 -12.14 6.45 15.17
N SER A 293 -12.80 5.49 14.49
CA SER A 293 -12.48 5.08 13.13
C SER A 293 -13.66 5.20 12.15
N PRO A 294 -14.17 6.42 11.87
CA PRO A 294 -15.29 6.63 10.95
C PRO A 294 -15.10 5.99 9.57
N ARG A 295 -13.87 5.98 9.04
CA ARG A 295 -13.59 5.37 7.74
C ARG A 295 -13.72 3.84 7.74
N THR A 296 -13.42 3.21 8.87
CA THR A 296 -13.68 1.77 9.06
C THR A 296 -15.19 1.54 9.10
N GLN A 297 -15.95 2.36 9.84
CA GLN A 297 -17.43 2.28 9.86
C GLN A 297 -18.02 2.39 8.45
N VAL A 298 -17.59 3.35 7.62
CA VAL A 298 -18.06 3.47 6.22
C VAL A 298 -17.83 2.17 5.44
N THR A 299 -16.66 1.56 5.56
CA THR A 299 -16.33 0.34 4.80
C THR A 299 -17.13 -0.86 5.32
N THR A 300 -17.34 -0.95 6.64
CA THR A 300 -18.22 -1.96 7.24
C THR A 300 -19.65 -1.80 6.73
N ILE A 301 -20.20 -0.59 6.76
CA ILE A 301 -21.57 -0.32 6.29
C ILE A 301 -21.71 -0.66 4.79
N GLN A 302 -20.68 -0.39 3.98
CA GLN A 302 -20.67 -0.83 2.58
C GLN A 302 -20.76 -2.35 2.43
N ALA A 303 -20.00 -3.11 3.22
CA ALA A 303 -20.09 -4.56 3.24
C ALA A 303 -21.50 -5.04 3.69
N LEU A 304 -22.10 -4.39 4.68
CA LEU A 304 -23.47 -4.69 5.12
C LEU A 304 -24.54 -4.35 4.07
N ILE A 305 -24.35 -3.30 3.28
CA ILE A 305 -25.22 -2.99 2.13
C ILE A 305 -25.15 -4.14 1.12
N VAL A 306 -23.97 -4.73 0.91
CA VAL A 306 -23.82 -5.89 0.01
C VAL A 306 -24.56 -7.11 0.55
N VAL A 307 -24.48 -7.39 1.87
CA VAL A 307 -25.27 -8.45 2.51
C VAL A 307 -26.78 -8.22 2.35
N ALA A 308 -27.26 -6.97 2.54
CA ALA A 308 -28.66 -6.63 2.31
C ALA A 308 -29.07 -6.84 0.85
N LYS A 309 -28.24 -6.41 -0.11
CA LYS A 309 -28.50 -6.66 -1.54
C LYS A 309 -28.56 -8.14 -1.88
N PHE A 310 -27.69 -8.96 -1.27
CA PHE A 310 -27.67 -10.40 -1.46
C PHE A 310 -28.99 -11.06 -1.05
N PHE A 311 -29.49 -10.76 0.15
CA PHE A 311 -30.75 -11.35 0.62
C PHE A 311 -31.96 -10.90 -0.19
N TYR A 312 -32.03 -9.62 -0.55
CA TYR A 312 -33.19 -9.05 -1.23
C TYR A 312 -33.05 -9.05 -2.77
N PHE A 313 -32.01 -9.67 -3.33
CA PHE A 313 -31.72 -9.60 -4.77
C PHE A 313 -32.89 -10.06 -5.64
N ARG A 314 -33.56 -11.14 -5.22
CA ARG A 314 -34.71 -11.71 -5.93
C ARG A 314 -36.00 -10.94 -5.69
N ASP A 315 -36.03 -10.07 -4.69
CA ASP A 315 -37.23 -9.36 -4.28
C ASP A 315 -37.31 -7.94 -4.87
N THR A 316 -36.17 -7.35 -5.24
CA THR A 316 -36.14 -6.03 -5.88
C THR A 316 -36.27 -6.12 -7.40
N GLY A 317 -37.01 -5.20 -8.00
CA GLY A 317 -36.98 -4.94 -9.45
C GLY A 317 -35.96 -3.86 -9.84
N ASN A 318 -35.35 -3.20 -8.85
CA ASN A 318 -34.58 -1.98 -9.02
C ASN A 318 -33.06 -2.26 -8.90
N THR A 319 -32.54 -3.16 -9.73
CA THR A 319 -31.12 -3.59 -9.67
C THR A 319 -30.19 -2.74 -10.53
N THR A 320 -30.72 -2.03 -11.53
CA THR A 320 -29.96 -1.38 -12.61
C THR A 320 -29.79 0.13 -12.47
N SER A 321 -30.53 0.80 -11.59
CA SER A 321 -30.46 2.26 -11.47
C SER A 321 -29.29 2.75 -10.60
N ARG A 322 -28.88 4.01 -10.79
CA ARG A 322 -27.88 4.70 -9.93
C ARG A 322 -28.34 4.80 -8.47
N SER A 323 -29.65 4.72 -8.22
CA SER A 323 -30.31 4.63 -6.91
C SER A 323 -30.67 3.20 -6.51
N GLY A 324 -30.24 2.18 -7.27
CA GLY A 324 -30.76 0.81 -7.20
C GLY A 324 -30.85 0.25 -5.78
N TYR A 325 -31.82 -0.63 -5.55
CA TYR A 325 -32.17 -1.19 -4.24
C TYR A 325 -32.75 -0.13 -3.27
N SER A 326 -33.31 0.99 -3.77
CA SER A 326 -33.96 2.03 -2.95
C SER A 326 -35.33 1.62 -2.39
N ASP A 327 -35.90 0.55 -2.94
CA ASP A 327 -37.13 -0.11 -2.51
C ASP A 327 -36.92 -1.02 -1.29
N ILE A 328 -35.67 -1.35 -0.95
CA ILE A 328 -35.34 -2.19 0.20
C ILE A 328 -35.08 -1.31 1.43
N PRO A 329 -35.93 -1.37 2.49
CA PRO A 329 -35.80 -0.50 3.66
C PRO A 329 -34.42 -0.55 4.30
N MET A 330 -33.86 -1.74 4.46
CA MET A 330 -32.52 -1.94 5.05
C MET A 330 -31.41 -1.20 4.28
N VAL A 331 -31.42 -1.29 2.95
CA VAL A 331 -30.41 -0.61 2.11
C VAL A 331 -30.52 0.91 2.25
N CYS A 332 -31.74 1.43 2.33
CA CYS A 332 -31.99 2.86 2.55
C CYS A 332 -31.44 3.34 3.91
N ARG A 333 -31.72 2.61 5.01
CA ARG A 333 -31.20 2.96 6.35
C ARG A 333 -29.67 2.93 6.37
N LEU A 334 -29.06 1.88 5.84
CA LEU A 334 -27.60 1.75 5.75
C LEU A 334 -26.97 2.89 4.95
N ARG A 335 -27.58 3.32 3.84
CA ARG A 335 -27.11 4.47 3.04
C ARG A 335 -27.21 5.79 3.80
N GLN A 336 -28.31 6.01 4.55
CA GLN A 336 -28.46 7.18 5.40
C GLN A 336 -27.36 7.23 6.47
N LYS A 337 -27.12 6.10 7.16
CA LYS A 337 -26.04 5.98 8.16
C LYS A 337 -24.66 6.21 7.53
N MET A 338 -24.38 5.59 6.39
CA MET A 338 -23.13 5.79 5.65
C MET A 338 -22.93 7.27 5.27
N SER A 339 -24.00 7.97 4.86
CA SER A 339 -23.95 9.41 4.56
C SER A 339 -23.60 10.23 5.80
N ALA A 340 -24.21 9.96 6.95
CA ALA A 340 -23.91 10.62 8.21
C ALA A 340 -22.44 10.41 8.62
N VAL A 341 -21.94 9.18 8.56
CA VAL A 341 -20.53 8.87 8.88
C VAL A 341 -19.57 9.52 7.88
N ASN A 342 -19.93 9.59 6.59
CA ASN A 342 -19.13 10.29 5.59
C ASN A 342 -19.04 11.80 5.85
N LYS A 343 -20.10 12.44 6.38
CA LYS A 343 -20.03 13.85 6.81
C LYS A 343 -19.01 14.03 7.94
N ILE A 344 -18.99 13.12 8.92
CA ILE A 344 -17.98 13.10 9.99
C ILE A 344 -16.57 12.89 9.41
N CYS A 345 -16.41 12.00 8.44
CA CYS A 345 -15.11 11.77 7.78
C CYS A 345 -14.58 13.01 7.06
N LYS A 346 -15.48 13.83 6.49
CA LYS A 346 -15.12 15.05 5.78
C LYS A 346 -14.78 16.21 6.73
N SER A 347 -15.42 16.28 7.90
CA SER A 347 -15.16 17.33 8.89
C SER A 347 -13.89 17.09 9.70
N LYS A 348 -13.47 15.83 9.90
CA LYS A 348 -12.23 15.53 10.63
C LYS A 348 -11.01 16.04 9.83
N PRO A 349 -10.08 16.78 10.47
CA PRO A 349 -8.86 17.21 9.82
C PRO A 349 -8.02 15.99 9.41
N LYS A 350 -7.19 16.18 8.37
CA LYS A 350 -6.25 15.13 7.93
C LYS A 350 -5.28 14.82 9.08
N ALA A 351 -5.16 13.53 9.44
CA ALA A 351 -4.29 13.08 10.53
C ALA A 351 -2.82 13.53 10.40
N ILE A 352 -2.32 13.66 9.17
CA ILE A 352 -1.02 14.28 8.91
C ILE A 352 -1.24 15.43 7.92
N PRO A 353 -0.85 16.67 8.27
CA PRO A 353 -0.90 17.82 7.37
C PRO A 353 -0.18 17.54 6.05
N TYR A 354 -0.67 18.11 4.96
CA TYR A 354 -0.09 17.90 3.62
C TYR A 354 1.39 18.29 3.56
N ALA A 355 1.74 19.47 4.10
CA ALA A 355 3.11 19.97 4.16
C ALA A 355 4.13 19.01 4.83
N LYS A 356 3.71 18.13 5.74
CA LYS A 356 4.60 17.13 6.37
C LYS A 356 4.84 15.87 5.53
N ARG A 357 4.17 15.74 4.38
CA ARG A 357 4.21 14.57 3.49
C ARG A 357 4.33 14.95 2.01
N SER A 358 4.69 16.20 1.74
CA SER A 358 4.97 16.78 0.44
C SER A 358 6.20 17.66 0.54
N VAL A 359 6.84 17.89 -0.60
CA VAL A 359 7.89 18.89 -0.78
C VAL A 359 7.45 19.83 -1.91
N PRO A 360 8.12 20.96 -2.16
CA PRO A 360 7.96 21.70 -3.41
C PRO A 360 8.22 20.81 -4.62
N TRP A 361 7.55 21.05 -5.74
CA TRP A 361 7.69 20.20 -6.93
C TRP A 361 9.11 20.24 -7.50
N GLU A 362 9.74 21.41 -7.39
CA GLU A 362 11.11 21.73 -7.78
C GLU A 362 12.16 20.88 -7.04
N THR A 363 11.82 20.36 -5.85
CA THR A 363 12.69 19.44 -5.10
C THR A 363 12.75 18.04 -5.74
N ILE A 364 11.76 17.65 -6.55
CA ILE A 364 11.73 16.31 -7.15
C ILE A 364 12.88 16.08 -8.14
N PRO A 365 13.17 16.99 -9.10
CA PRO A 365 14.37 16.92 -9.93
C PRO A 365 15.67 16.78 -9.13
N GLU A 366 15.81 17.45 -7.99
CA GLU A 366 17.00 17.31 -7.13
C GLU A 366 17.13 15.90 -6.53
N VAL A 367 16.01 15.31 -6.08
CA VAL A 367 15.98 13.93 -5.58
C VAL A 367 16.34 12.95 -6.69
N PHE A 368 15.85 13.19 -7.91
CA PHE A 368 16.23 12.40 -9.09
C PHE A 368 17.75 12.50 -9.34
N LYS A 369 18.31 13.71 -9.40
CA LYS A 369 19.74 13.95 -9.61
C LYS A 369 20.62 13.27 -8.54
N LYS A 370 20.27 13.40 -7.26
CA LYS A 370 20.99 12.73 -6.16
C LYS A 370 20.90 11.20 -6.22
N GLN A 371 19.83 10.66 -6.80
CA GLN A 371 19.72 9.22 -7.07
C GLN A 371 20.53 8.82 -8.31
N GLN A 372 20.58 9.67 -9.34
CA GLN A 372 21.39 9.47 -10.54
C GLN A 372 22.88 9.42 -10.20
N GLU A 373 23.39 10.42 -9.48
CA GLU A 373 24.78 10.46 -8.99
C GLU A 373 25.14 9.19 -8.21
N LYS A 374 24.18 8.66 -7.43
CA LYS A 374 24.37 7.40 -6.71
C LYS A 374 24.45 6.21 -7.66
N VAL A 375 23.66 6.14 -8.73
CA VAL A 375 23.75 5.06 -9.73
C VAL A 375 25.09 5.11 -10.45
N GLU A 376 25.53 6.30 -10.83
CA GLU A 376 26.78 6.54 -11.57
C GLU A 376 28.04 6.30 -10.73
N ASN A 377 27.96 6.47 -9.41
CA ASN A 377 29.09 6.22 -8.54
C ASN A 377 29.39 4.72 -8.43
N ALA A 378 30.50 4.27 -9.02
CA ALA A 378 30.94 2.87 -9.00
C ALA A 378 31.47 2.40 -7.63
N TYR A 379 31.62 3.29 -6.65
CA TYR A 379 32.26 2.99 -5.37
C TYR A 379 31.40 3.36 -4.17
N TYR A 380 31.48 2.55 -3.11
CA TYR A 380 31.13 2.95 -1.75
C TYR A 380 32.31 3.70 -1.14
N SER A 381 32.05 4.88 -0.56
CA SER A 381 33.00 5.55 0.33
C SER A 381 32.59 5.31 1.78
N GLN A 382 33.52 4.82 2.59
CA GLN A 382 33.35 4.71 4.05
C GLN A 382 34.43 5.53 4.72
N VAL A 383 34.02 6.42 5.62
CA VAL A 383 34.91 7.23 6.43
C VAL A 383 35.04 6.55 7.79
N PHE A 384 36.26 6.16 8.15
CA PHE A 384 36.60 5.60 9.45
C PHE A 384 37.28 6.67 10.28
N GLU A 385 36.66 7.05 11.39
CA GLU A 385 37.31 7.91 12.38
C GLU A 385 38.48 7.16 13.02
N ARG A 386 39.63 7.84 13.09
CA ARG A 386 40.83 7.33 13.76
C ARG A 386 40.98 8.05 15.10
N LYS A 387 41.37 7.32 16.15
CA LYS A 387 41.64 7.91 17.49
C LYS A 387 42.72 9.00 17.46
N LYS A 388 43.65 8.96 16.50
CA LYS A 388 44.62 10.02 16.21
C LYS A 388 44.80 10.13 14.68
N GLY A 389 44.78 11.34 14.15
CA GLY A 389 44.99 11.65 12.73
C GLY A 389 43.71 11.76 11.89
N PRO A 390 43.83 12.13 10.60
CA PRO A 390 42.68 12.39 9.74
C PRO A 390 41.87 11.10 9.48
N PRO A 391 40.56 11.23 9.19
CA PRO A 391 39.69 10.10 8.91
C PRO A 391 40.23 9.26 7.74
N LYS A 392 40.21 7.92 7.87
CA LYS A 392 40.58 7.03 6.77
C LYS A 392 39.38 6.83 5.86
N VAL A 393 39.50 7.19 4.59
CA VAL A 393 38.49 6.88 3.58
C VAL A 393 38.83 5.53 2.92
N SER A 394 37.96 4.54 3.07
CA SER A 394 38.01 3.31 2.26
C SER A 394 37.08 3.47 1.06
N ARG A 395 37.54 3.05 -0.11
CA ARG A 395 36.74 2.96 -1.33
C ARG A 395 36.59 1.51 -1.73
N GLN A 396 35.36 1.01 -1.78
CA GLN A 396 35.07 -0.35 -2.23
C GLN A 396 34.22 -0.27 -3.49
N ARG A 397 34.56 -1.04 -4.53
CA ARG A 397 33.74 -1.12 -5.75
C ARG A 397 32.37 -1.70 -5.41
N ARG A 398 31.32 -1.15 -6.01
CA ARG A 398 29.95 -1.60 -5.81
C ARG A 398 29.67 -2.82 -6.66
N GLU A 399 28.96 -3.78 -6.07
CA GLU A 399 28.44 -4.94 -6.79
C GLU A 399 27.45 -4.51 -7.89
N PRO A 400 27.45 -5.16 -9.07
CA PRO A 400 26.50 -4.86 -10.15
C PRO A 400 25.04 -4.91 -9.68
N SER A 401 24.68 -5.89 -8.83
CA SER A 401 23.32 -6.01 -8.27
C SER A 401 22.93 -4.81 -7.39
N ALA A 402 23.88 -4.17 -6.72
CA ALA A 402 23.62 -2.98 -5.92
C ALA A 402 23.41 -1.74 -6.79
N ILE A 403 24.13 -1.63 -7.91
CA ILE A 403 23.90 -0.60 -8.93
C ILE A 403 22.51 -0.81 -9.56
N ALA A 404 22.19 -2.06 -9.93
CA ALA A 404 20.90 -2.47 -10.48
C ALA A 404 19.71 -2.03 -9.61
N VAL A 405 19.81 -2.22 -8.28
CA VAL A 405 18.76 -1.80 -7.33
C VAL A 405 18.54 -0.29 -7.35
N ASP A 406 19.62 0.48 -7.41
CA ASP A 406 19.54 1.94 -7.41
C ASP A 406 19.11 2.49 -8.78
N LEU A 407 19.49 1.83 -9.88
CA LEU A 407 19.05 2.15 -11.24
C LEU A 407 17.55 1.93 -11.40
N GLN A 408 17.04 0.79 -10.95
CA GLN A 408 15.60 0.52 -10.97
C GLN A 408 14.81 1.58 -10.19
N LYS A 409 15.31 2.05 -9.04
CA LYS A 409 14.70 3.15 -8.29
C LYS A 409 14.78 4.50 -9.01
N LEU A 410 15.88 4.76 -9.70
CA LEU A 410 16.04 5.94 -10.54
C LEU A 410 15.00 5.94 -11.66
N LEU A 411 14.81 4.81 -12.35
CA LEU A 411 13.79 4.65 -13.39
C LEU A 411 12.38 4.87 -12.84
N VAL A 412 12.05 4.27 -11.69
CA VAL A 412 10.76 4.51 -11.01
C VAL A 412 10.54 6.01 -10.77
N LEU A 413 11.56 6.74 -10.28
CA LEU A 413 11.46 8.19 -10.13
C LEU A 413 11.28 8.87 -11.48
N GLY A 414 12.05 8.51 -12.50
CA GLY A 414 11.95 9.08 -13.85
C GLY A 414 10.53 9.02 -14.42
N PHE A 415 9.84 7.88 -14.29
CA PHE A 415 8.42 7.75 -14.69
C PHE A 415 7.46 8.66 -13.91
N PHE A 416 7.80 9.08 -12.69
CA PHE A 416 7.01 10.04 -11.92
C PHE A 416 7.50 11.49 -12.04
N CYS A 417 8.72 11.73 -12.56
CA CYS A 417 9.30 13.05 -12.71
C CYS A 417 9.06 13.63 -14.10
N PHE A 418 9.28 12.81 -15.13
CA PHE A 418 9.30 13.25 -16.54
C PHE A 418 7.95 13.10 -17.23
N LEU A 419 7.00 12.43 -16.57
CA LEU A 419 5.64 12.26 -17.06
C LEU A 419 4.68 12.76 -15.98
N PRO A 420 3.47 13.22 -16.35
CA PRO A 420 2.40 13.45 -15.41
C PRO A 420 2.25 12.21 -14.49
N PRO A 421 2.39 12.36 -13.16
CA PRO A 421 2.55 11.20 -12.28
C PRO A 421 1.32 10.30 -12.31
N ASP A 422 1.43 9.09 -12.88
CA ASP A 422 0.27 8.20 -12.93
C ASP A 422 0.11 7.35 -11.66
N ARG A 423 -0.93 6.52 -11.59
CA ARG A 423 -1.19 5.55 -10.53
C ARG A 423 0.04 4.65 -10.37
N ASN A 424 0.44 4.46 -9.11
CA ASN A 424 1.54 3.55 -8.76
C ASN A 424 1.37 2.18 -9.44
N ARG A 425 0.13 1.69 -9.46
CA ARG A 425 -0.22 0.44 -10.14
C ARG A 425 0.25 0.44 -11.60
N THR A 426 -0.09 1.47 -12.39
CA THR A 426 0.29 1.59 -13.80
C THR A 426 1.80 1.44 -13.98
N VAL A 427 2.61 2.20 -13.24
CA VAL A 427 4.07 2.16 -13.34
C VAL A 427 4.64 0.81 -12.87
N SER A 428 4.08 0.23 -11.80
CA SER A 428 4.52 -1.07 -11.28
C SER A 428 4.16 -2.25 -12.19
N GLU A 429 3.15 -2.06 -13.03
CA GLU A 429 2.58 -3.05 -13.94
C GLU A 429 3.02 -2.83 -15.40
N LEU A 430 3.98 -1.95 -15.68
CA LEU A 430 4.54 -1.84 -17.03
C LEU A 430 5.18 -3.17 -17.47
N GLU A 431 4.83 -3.63 -18.67
CA GLU A 431 5.30 -4.84 -19.33
C GLU A 431 6.02 -4.45 -20.61
N VAL A 432 7.28 -4.85 -20.72
CA VAL A 432 8.11 -4.62 -21.90
C VAL A 432 7.46 -5.31 -23.11
N ASN A 433 7.39 -4.61 -24.23
CA ASN A 433 6.79 -5.04 -25.50
C ASN A 433 5.26 -5.25 -25.47
N ARG A 434 4.58 -4.86 -24.39
CA ARG A 434 3.10 -4.85 -24.33
C ARG A 434 2.57 -3.50 -23.92
N THR A 435 2.88 -3.08 -22.69
CA THR A 435 2.41 -1.80 -22.15
C THR A 435 3.48 -0.72 -22.08
N LEU A 436 4.75 -1.12 -22.14
CA LEU A 436 5.88 -0.25 -22.44
C LEU A 436 6.49 -0.74 -23.75
N VAL A 437 6.25 0.00 -24.83
CA VAL A 437 6.59 -0.39 -26.20
C VAL A 437 7.55 0.62 -26.79
N ARG A 438 8.59 0.14 -27.47
CA ARG A 438 9.47 0.99 -28.27
C ARG A 438 8.97 0.99 -29.71
N GLY A 439 8.75 2.16 -30.30
CA GLY A 439 8.10 2.27 -31.61
C GLY A 439 7.93 3.70 -32.11
N THR A 440 7.00 3.92 -33.03
CA THR A 440 6.59 5.25 -33.50
C THR A 440 5.07 5.32 -33.61
N PHE A 441 4.51 6.51 -33.44
CA PHE A 441 3.07 6.71 -33.52
C PHE A 441 2.75 7.37 -34.87
N LYS A 442 2.03 6.66 -35.74
CA LYS A 442 1.62 7.16 -37.07
C LYS A 442 0.15 6.86 -37.30
N ASN A 443 -0.60 7.87 -37.76
CA ASN A 443 -2.03 7.74 -38.10
C ASN A 443 -2.90 7.14 -36.99
N GLY A 444 -2.61 7.49 -35.73
CA GLY A 444 -3.36 6.98 -34.57
C GLY A 444 -2.98 5.57 -34.12
N ILE A 445 -2.01 4.92 -34.77
CA ILE A 445 -1.57 3.56 -34.48
C ILE A 445 -0.11 3.57 -34.02
N LEU A 446 0.17 2.84 -32.95
CA LEU A 446 1.51 2.58 -32.47
C LEU A 446 2.13 1.45 -33.29
N ILE A 447 3.19 1.76 -34.03
CA ILE A 447 3.98 0.81 -34.82
C ILE A 447 5.20 0.41 -33.98
N PRO A 448 5.35 -0.86 -33.57
CA PRO A 448 6.51 -1.34 -32.84
C PRO A 448 7.82 -1.14 -33.61
N MET A 449 8.93 -0.99 -32.88
CA MET A 449 10.26 -0.78 -33.45
C MET A 449 10.66 -1.84 -34.48
N GLU A 450 10.23 -3.09 -34.27
CA GLU A 450 10.49 -4.23 -35.15
C GLU A 450 9.89 -4.03 -36.56
N ASP A 451 8.80 -3.27 -36.65
CA ASP A 451 8.07 -2.98 -37.89
C ASP A 451 8.42 -1.59 -38.47
N MET A 452 9.38 -0.89 -37.89
CA MET A 452 9.78 0.44 -38.33
C MET A 452 10.85 0.39 -39.42
N ALA A 453 10.66 1.17 -40.48
CA ALA A 453 11.70 1.39 -41.49
C ALA A 453 12.97 2.10 -40.95
N SER A 454 12.84 2.83 -39.84
CA SER A 454 13.90 3.62 -39.20
C SER A 454 13.92 3.38 -37.68
N PRO A 455 14.39 2.20 -37.20
CA PRO A 455 14.38 1.85 -35.77
C PRO A 455 15.12 2.84 -34.87
N GLU A 456 16.09 3.58 -35.39
CA GLU A 456 16.86 4.60 -34.69
C GLU A 456 16.00 5.79 -34.22
N LYS A 457 14.85 6.02 -34.87
CA LYS A 457 13.88 7.06 -34.49
C LYS A 457 12.83 6.56 -33.49
N ALA A 458 12.94 5.31 -33.04
CA ALA A 458 11.94 4.72 -32.15
C ALA A 458 11.98 5.38 -30.76
N LYS A 459 10.78 5.72 -30.28
CA LYS A 459 10.51 6.27 -28.96
C LYS A 459 9.86 5.24 -28.07
N TRP A 460 10.01 5.38 -26.76
CA TRP A 460 9.25 4.61 -25.80
C TRP A 460 7.85 5.17 -25.65
N PHE A 461 6.85 4.31 -25.57
CA PHE A 461 5.43 4.64 -25.38
C PHE A 461 4.86 3.83 -24.23
N ILE A 462 4.03 4.47 -23.41
CA ILE A 462 3.12 3.78 -22.50
C ILE A 462 1.82 3.54 -23.27
N ASN A 463 1.53 2.27 -23.55
CA ASN A 463 0.36 1.83 -24.31
C ASN A 463 -0.55 0.96 -23.41
N LEU A 464 -1.72 1.45 -23.03
CA LEU A 464 -2.61 0.80 -22.07
C LEU A 464 -3.95 0.51 -22.73
N GLY A 465 -4.34 -0.76 -22.75
CA GLY A 465 -5.69 -1.15 -23.16
C GLY A 465 -6.74 -0.87 -22.08
N PRO A 466 -8.04 -1.02 -22.38
CA PRO A 466 -9.13 -0.77 -21.44
C PRO A 466 -9.04 -1.55 -20.12
N GLU A 467 -8.40 -2.73 -20.13
CA GLU A 467 -8.25 -3.59 -18.94
C GLU A 467 -6.98 -3.30 -18.12
N ASP A 468 -6.02 -2.55 -18.67
CA ASP A 468 -4.71 -2.33 -18.04
C ASP A 468 -4.75 -1.28 -16.93
N TYR A 469 -5.83 -0.48 -16.86
CA TYR A 469 -5.96 0.58 -15.87
C TYR A 469 -7.40 0.80 -15.39
N LYS A 470 -7.53 1.39 -14.20
CA LYS A 470 -8.82 1.47 -13.46
C LYS A 470 -9.96 2.12 -14.25
N THR A 471 -9.63 3.06 -15.13
CA THR A 471 -10.57 3.90 -15.86
C THR A 471 -10.58 3.61 -17.35
N GLY A 472 -9.96 2.51 -17.78
CA GLY A 472 -9.95 2.09 -19.17
C GLY A 472 -11.33 1.76 -19.75
N PRO A 473 -12.32 1.23 -18.99
CA PRO A 473 -13.68 1.10 -19.50
C PRO A 473 -14.35 2.44 -19.88
N VAL A 474 -13.84 3.56 -19.38
CA VAL A 474 -14.37 4.90 -19.65
C VAL A 474 -13.52 5.63 -20.70
N TYR A 475 -12.19 5.56 -20.58
CA TYR A 475 -11.27 6.32 -21.42
C TYR A 475 -10.65 5.50 -22.57
N GLN A 476 -11.00 4.23 -22.68
CA GLN A 476 -10.56 3.30 -23.72
C GLN A 476 -9.04 3.12 -23.75
N GLU A 477 -8.45 3.00 -24.93
CA GLU A 477 -7.01 2.89 -25.11
C GLU A 477 -6.31 4.21 -24.77
N TYR A 478 -5.12 4.10 -24.19
CA TYR A 478 -4.25 5.22 -23.91
C TYR A 478 -2.86 4.94 -24.45
N CYS A 479 -2.36 5.84 -25.29
CA CYS A 479 -0.99 5.79 -25.79
C CYS A 479 -0.34 7.15 -25.61
N ALA A 480 0.76 7.21 -24.88
CA ALA A 480 1.53 8.44 -24.69
C ALA A 480 3.04 8.18 -24.81
N PRO A 481 3.79 9.09 -25.47
CA PRO A 481 5.24 8.98 -25.55
C PRO A 481 5.87 9.19 -24.17
N VAL A 482 6.96 8.49 -23.93
CA VAL A 482 7.89 8.76 -22.84
C VAL A 482 8.97 9.68 -23.39
N ASP A 483 9.16 10.85 -22.82
CA ASP A 483 10.17 11.79 -23.31
C ASP A 483 11.60 11.31 -23.00
N ASP A 484 12.49 11.39 -24.00
CA ASP A 484 13.90 11.11 -23.80
C ASP A 484 14.63 12.34 -23.26
N ILE A 485 14.59 12.48 -21.95
CA ILE A 485 15.21 13.60 -21.26
C ILE A 485 16.73 13.46 -21.30
N GLN A 486 17.41 14.53 -21.74
CA GLN A 486 18.86 14.66 -21.64
C GLN A 486 19.26 14.86 -20.17
N LEU A 487 20.14 14.00 -19.68
CA LEU A 487 20.63 14.01 -18.30
C LEU A 487 22.11 14.43 -18.29
N THR A 488 22.65 14.58 -17.08
CA THR A 488 24.07 14.91 -16.90
C THR A 488 24.98 13.86 -17.57
N ASN A 489 26.17 14.31 -18.00
CA ASN A 489 27.22 13.46 -18.56
C ASN A 489 26.85 12.80 -19.91
N GLY A 490 26.00 13.45 -20.72
CA GLY A 490 25.62 12.96 -22.05
C GLY A 490 24.76 11.71 -22.05
N LYS A 491 24.17 11.35 -20.90
CA LYS A 491 23.25 10.23 -20.77
C LYS A 491 21.82 10.67 -21.02
N THR A 492 20.98 9.73 -21.41
CA THR A 492 19.55 9.99 -21.62
C THR A 492 18.69 9.07 -20.78
N PHE A 493 17.43 9.42 -20.58
CA PHE A 493 16.49 8.56 -19.87
C PHE A 493 16.30 7.22 -20.59
N TYR A 494 16.25 7.24 -21.93
CA TYR A 494 16.22 6.03 -22.74
C TYR A 494 17.48 5.19 -22.55
N GLY A 495 18.64 5.82 -22.47
CA GLY A 495 19.90 5.13 -22.15
C GLY A 495 19.83 4.37 -20.83
N TYR A 496 19.19 4.95 -19.80
CA TYR A 496 18.98 4.26 -18.53
C TYR A 496 17.96 3.12 -18.58
N ILE A 497 16.89 3.27 -19.38
CA ILE A 497 15.93 2.18 -19.61
C ILE A 497 16.64 1.02 -20.30
N GLN A 498 17.41 1.30 -21.35
CA GLN A 498 18.14 0.28 -22.10
C GLN A 498 19.20 -0.41 -21.23
N LEU A 499 20.00 0.36 -20.51
CA LEU A 499 20.99 -0.15 -19.55
C LEU A 499 20.35 -1.07 -18.49
N TRP A 500 19.15 -0.73 -18.02
CA TRP A 500 18.41 -1.58 -17.10
C TRP A 500 17.96 -2.88 -17.78
N LEU A 501 17.37 -2.81 -18.96
CA LEU A 501 16.83 -3.98 -19.65
C LEU A 501 17.91 -4.97 -20.06
N ASP A 502 19.04 -4.47 -20.58
CA ASP A 502 20.09 -5.30 -21.17
C ASP A 502 21.06 -5.85 -20.10
N ASP A 503 21.53 -5.00 -19.19
CA ASP A 503 22.65 -5.37 -18.33
C ASP A 503 22.21 -5.75 -16.91
N TYR A 504 21.25 -5.02 -16.33
CA TYR A 504 20.98 -5.09 -14.90
C TYR A 504 19.75 -5.91 -14.52
N ARG A 505 18.68 -5.88 -15.32
CA ARG A 505 17.47 -6.66 -15.11
C ARG A 505 17.74 -8.17 -15.20
N PRO A 506 18.56 -8.67 -16.16
CA PRO A 506 18.85 -10.11 -16.28
C PRO A 506 19.60 -10.70 -15.07
N LEU A 507 20.32 -9.87 -14.30
CA LEU A 507 20.99 -10.31 -13.07
C LEU A 507 20.04 -10.96 -12.05
N PHE A 508 18.74 -10.66 -12.14
CA PHE A 508 17.72 -11.20 -11.25
C PHE A 508 16.93 -12.37 -11.86
N LYS A 509 17.26 -12.82 -13.07
CA LYS A 509 16.62 -13.95 -13.78
C LYS A 509 15.08 -13.91 -13.75
N PRO A 510 14.44 -12.80 -14.19
CA PRO A 510 12.98 -12.71 -14.19
C PRO A 510 12.37 -13.67 -15.21
N ASN A 511 11.30 -14.38 -14.80
CA ASN A 511 10.50 -15.24 -15.69
C ASN A 511 9.16 -14.55 -16.06
N HIS A 512 9.23 -13.28 -16.46
CA HIS A 512 8.07 -12.47 -16.85
C HIS A 512 8.54 -11.21 -17.60
N ASN A 513 7.60 -10.50 -18.22
CA ASN A 513 7.89 -9.29 -19.02
C ASN A 513 7.71 -7.96 -18.26
N ARG A 514 7.30 -7.97 -16.99
CA ARG A 514 7.23 -6.74 -16.18
C ARG A 514 8.58 -6.02 -16.12
N LEU A 515 8.58 -4.71 -16.32
CA LEU A 515 9.79 -3.87 -16.35
C LEU A 515 10.59 -3.99 -15.05
N PHE A 516 9.88 -4.01 -13.92
CA PHE A 516 10.48 -3.95 -12.58
C PHE A 516 10.38 -5.27 -11.82
N VAL A 517 11.45 -5.62 -11.11
CA VAL A 517 11.64 -6.91 -10.43
C VAL A 517 12.00 -6.74 -8.96
N LYS A 518 11.58 -7.69 -8.12
CA LYS A 518 12.02 -7.80 -6.74
C LYS A 518 13.51 -8.14 -6.73
N VAL A 519 14.27 -7.31 -6.05
CA VAL A 519 15.74 -7.41 -5.94
C VAL A 519 16.22 -8.14 -4.68
N LYS A 520 15.29 -8.56 -3.80
CA LYS A 520 15.62 -9.24 -2.54
C LYS A 520 14.72 -10.42 -2.29
N THR A 521 15.32 -11.46 -1.72
CA THR A 521 14.59 -12.51 -1.05
C THR A 521 14.02 -11.94 0.26
N THR A 522 12.72 -11.67 0.31
CA THR A 522 12.05 -11.25 1.54
C THR A 522 10.90 -12.21 1.78
N MET A 523 10.96 -12.95 2.90
CA MET A 523 9.92 -13.89 3.37
C MET A 523 9.15 -14.61 2.24
N GLY A 524 9.81 -15.52 1.51
CA GLY A 524 9.17 -16.35 0.49
C GLY A 524 9.11 -15.75 -0.92
N ALA A 525 9.44 -14.48 -1.11
CA ALA A 525 9.63 -13.91 -2.45
C ALA A 525 11.03 -14.24 -2.98
N THR A 526 11.11 -14.68 -4.24
CA THR A 526 12.37 -14.95 -4.95
C THR A 526 12.81 -13.69 -5.71
N PRO A 527 14.13 -13.36 -5.75
CA PRO A 527 14.63 -12.36 -6.69
C PRO A 527 14.15 -12.67 -8.12
N GLY A 528 13.78 -11.64 -8.87
CA GLY A 528 13.25 -11.80 -10.23
C GLY A 528 11.72 -11.89 -10.33
N GLU A 529 10.98 -12.00 -9.23
CA GLU A 529 9.51 -11.85 -9.24
C GLU A 529 9.07 -10.40 -9.53
N PRO A 530 7.84 -10.15 -10.01
CA PRO A 530 7.34 -8.79 -10.23
C PRO A 530 7.26 -7.99 -8.93
N ILE A 531 7.61 -6.71 -8.97
CA ILE A 531 7.34 -5.83 -7.82
C ILE A 531 5.84 -5.62 -7.63
N THR A 532 5.43 -5.39 -6.38
CA THR A 532 4.07 -4.95 -6.07
C THR A 532 4.02 -3.44 -5.89
N TYR A 533 2.82 -2.85 -5.98
CA TYR A 533 2.58 -1.45 -5.64
C TYR A 533 3.12 -1.07 -4.24
N ARG A 534 3.13 -2.01 -3.28
CA ARG A 534 3.67 -1.80 -1.92
C ARG A 534 5.18 -1.64 -1.92
N ASN A 535 5.88 -2.43 -2.76
CA ASN A 535 7.33 -2.32 -2.94
C ASN A 535 7.67 -0.95 -3.50
N MET A 536 7.02 -0.52 -4.59
CA MET A 536 7.23 0.78 -5.21
C MET A 536 6.92 1.94 -4.26
N THR A 537 5.80 1.87 -3.52
CA THR A 537 5.44 2.87 -2.50
C THR A 537 6.56 3.04 -1.48
N SER A 538 7.10 1.91 -1.01
CA SER A 538 8.18 1.91 -0.02
C SER A 538 9.46 2.50 -0.62
N TRP A 539 9.80 2.16 -1.85
CA TRP A 539 10.99 2.70 -2.53
C TRP A 539 10.94 4.22 -2.65
N VAL A 540 9.85 4.77 -3.20
CA VAL A 540 9.67 6.22 -3.34
C VAL A 540 9.69 6.89 -1.97
N LYS A 541 8.95 6.35 -0.99
CA LYS A 541 8.97 6.87 0.39
C LYS A 541 10.38 6.98 0.94
N TYR A 542 11.18 5.93 0.80
CA TYR A 542 12.53 5.89 1.36
C TYR A 542 13.53 6.76 0.61
N LEU A 543 13.35 6.96 -0.70
CA LEU A 543 14.17 7.89 -1.47
C LEU A 543 13.96 9.33 -0.98
N PHE A 544 12.71 9.77 -0.86
CA PHE A 544 12.43 11.12 -0.37
C PHE A 544 12.86 11.30 1.08
N VAL A 545 12.58 10.36 1.99
CA VAL A 545 13.11 10.42 3.36
C VAL A 545 14.64 10.57 3.37
N LYS A 546 15.33 9.80 2.54
CA LYS A 546 16.80 9.82 2.51
C LYS A 546 17.34 11.19 2.09
N TYR A 547 16.73 11.80 1.08
CA TYR A 547 17.26 13.00 0.43
C TYR A 547 16.65 14.33 0.90
N THR A 548 15.43 14.31 1.44
CA THR A 548 14.69 15.50 1.91
C THR A 548 14.24 15.40 3.37
N GLY A 549 14.32 14.21 3.99
CA GLY A 549 13.76 13.97 5.32
C GLY A 549 12.24 13.77 5.34
N VAL A 550 11.55 13.97 4.21
CA VAL A 550 10.07 13.94 4.13
C VAL A 550 9.57 12.64 3.50
N PRO A 551 8.56 11.96 4.07
CA PRO A 551 8.04 10.69 3.56
C PRO A 551 7.02 10.87 2.43
N VAL A 552 7.49 11.27 1.24
CA VAL A 552 6.65 11.41 0.05
C VAL A 552 6.34 10.05 -0.57
N VAL A 553 5.07 9.76 -0.84
CA VAL A 553 4.61 8.52 -1.51
C VAL A 553 4.18 8.82 -2.95
N PRO A 554 4.09 7.83 -3.85
CA PRO A 554 3.72 8.07 -5.26
C PRO A 554 2.37 8.78 -5.45
N GLN A 555 1.42 8.61 -4.52
CA GLN A 555 0.16 9.36 -4.55
C GLN A 555 0.33 10.84 -4.20
N SER A 556 1.28 11.19 -3.33
CA SER A 556 1.61 12.59 -3.03
C SER A 556 2.18 13.29 -4.26
N LEU A 557 2.97 12.61 -5.09
CA LEU A 557 3.54 13.19 -6.31
C LEU A 557 2.44 13.70 -7.26
N ARG A 558 1.33 12.97 -7.40
CA ARG A 558 0.14 13.45 -8.15
C ARG A 558 -0.42 14.77 -7.63
N LYS A 559 -0.52 14.89 -6.30
CA LYS A 559 -1.00 16.10 -5.64
C LYS A 559 -0.05 17.25 -5.87
N MET A 560 1.24 17.01 -5.63
CA MET A 560 2.29 18.00 -5.80
C MET A 560 2.32 18.52 -7.25
N TYR A 561 2.19 17.64 -8.25
CA TYR A 561 2.17 18.03 -9.66
C TYR A 561 0.98 18.93 -10.00
N VAL A 562 -0.24 18.55 -9.58
CA VAL A 562 -1.44 19.34 -9.85
C VAL A 562 -1.39 20.69 -9.13
N THR A 563 -0.95 20.71 -7.87
CA THR A 563 -0.75 21.95 -7.12
C THR A 563 0.28 22.85 -7.81
N PHE A 564 1.40 22.27 -8.27
CA PHE A 564 2.43 23.00 -9.02
C PHE A 564 1.87 23.62 -10.30
N LEU A 565 1.21 22.85 -11.16
CA LEU A 565 0.62 23.37 -12.40
C LEU A 565 -0.32 24.56 -12.14
N LYS A 566 -1.17 24.45 -11.10
CA LYS A 566 -2.07 25.54 -10.73
C LYS A 566 -1.33 26.78 -10.21
N ASN A 567 -0.29 26.58 -9.39
CA ASN A 567 0.53 27.67 -8.88
C ASN A 567 1.38 28.33 -9.98
N SER A 568 1.70 27.59 -11.05
CA SER A 568 2.40 28.10 -12.23
C SER A 568 1.48 28.77 -13.27
N ASN A 569 0.20 29.02 -12.93
CA ASN A 569 -0.80 29.58 -13.85
C ASN A 569 -1.00 28.77 -15.14
N ALA A 570 -0.91 27.44 -15.07
CA ALA A 570 -1.24 26.58 -16.20
C ALA A 570 -2.66 26.86 -16.71
N SER A 571 -2.81 26.92 -18.03
CA SER A 571 -4.09 27.07 -18.72
C SER A 571 -5.03 25.89 -18.44
N GLU A 572 -6.33 26.08 -18.62
CA GLU A 572 -7.29 24.98 -18.47
C GLU A 572 -7.02 23.84 -19.46
N ALA A 573 -6.50 24.14 -20.66
CA ALA A 573 -6.08 23.13 -21.64
C ALA A 573 -4.94 22.24 -21.10
N GLU A 574 -3.93 22.84 -20.46
CA GLU A 574 -2.83 22.11 -19.83
C GLU A 574 -3.32 21.28 -18.63
N LEU A 575 -4.22 21.83 -17.81
CA LEU A 575 -4.81 21.12 -16.67
C LEU A 575 -5.69 19.95 -17.12
N GLU A 576 -6.43 20.10 -18.22
CA GLU A 576 -7.21 19.04 -18.85
C GLU A 576 -6.31 17.95 -19.45
N ALA A 577 -5.26 18.33 -20.18
CA ALA A 577 -4.27 17.40 -20.71
C ALA A 577 -3.58 16.60 -19.59
N ALA A 578 -3.17 17.28 -18.52
CA ALA A 578 -2.61 16.64 -17.33
C ALA A 578 -3.61 15.70 -16.64
N ALA A 579 -4.89 16.09 -16.56
CA ALA A 579 -5.94 15.22 -16.00
C ALA A 579 -6.10 13.94 -16.83
N ARG A 580 -6.12 14.08 -18.16
CA ARG A 580 -6.25 12.96 -19.10
C ARG A 580 -5.02 12.05 -19.06
N ALA A 581 -3.81 12.61 -18.99
CA ALA A 581 -2.57 11.85 -18.83
C ALA A 581 -2.51 11.06 -17.51
N MET A 582 -3.13 11.55 -16.43
CA MET A 582 -3.26 10.82 -15.16
C MET A 582 -4.53 9.94 -15.08
N HIS A 583 -5.26 9.79 -16.18
CA HIS A 583 -6.52 9.04 -16.27
C HIS A 583 -7.59 9.48 -15.25
N HIS A 584 -7.82 10.79 -15.17
CA HIS A 584 -8.82 11.43 -14.34
C HIS A 584 -9.69 12.40 -15.16
N SER A 585 -10.92 12.63 -14.69
CA SER A 585 -11.67 13.80 -15.15
C SER A 585 -11.14 15.07 -14.49
N ARG A 586 -11.33 16.22 -15.15
CA ARG A 586 -10.96 17.54 -14.60
C ARG A 586 -11.62 17.78 -13.23
N ALA A 587 -12.90 17.44 -13.09
CA ALA A 587 -13.61 17.54 -11.82
C ALA A 587 -13.01 16.64 -10.72
N MET A 588 -12.61 15.41 -11.05
CA MET A 588 -11.94 14.52 -10.10
C MET A 588 -10.58 15.06 -9.70
N GLN A 589 -9.83 15.62 -10.64
CA GLN A 589 -8.51 16.18 -10.40
C GLN A 589 -8.59 17.37 -9.44
N ALA A 590 -9.51 18.32 -9.70
CA ALA A 590 -9.76 19.47 -8.84
C ALA A 590 -10.21 19.06 -7.42
N ALA A 591 -11.10 18.06 -7.30
CA ALA A 591 -11.61 17.63 -5.99
C ALA A 591 -10.59 16.85 -5.14
N GLN A 592 -9.67 16.10 -5.77
CA GLN A 592 -8.79 15.16 -5.05
C GLN A 592 -7.33 15.62 -4.89
N TYR A 593 -6.84 16.46 -5.81
CA TYR A 593 -5.42 16.77 -5.91
C TYR A 593 -5.07 18.23 -5.69
N ASP A 594 -6.05 19.15 -5.69
CA ASP A 594 -5.83 20.54 -5.31
C ASP A 594 -5.52 20.64 -3.81
N GLU A 595 -4.27 20.97 -3.51
CA GLU A 595 -3.81 21.28 -2.15
C GLU A 595 -3.21 22.71 -2.10
N GLN A 596 -3.62 23.62 -3.00
CA GLN A 596 -3.19 25.02 -2.96
C GLN A 596 -3.63 25.66 -1.63
N GLU A 597 -2.78 26.53 -1.08
CA GLU A 597 -3.15 27.30 0.09
C GLU A 597 -4.21 28.33 -0.27
N LEU A 598 -4.95 28.83 0.74
CA LEU A 598 -6.01 29.82 0.49
C LEU A 598 -5.42 31.08 -0.16
N GLN A 599 -4.23 31.52 0.28
CA GLN A 599 -3.56 32.69 -0.29
C GLN A 599 -3.24 32.49 -1.78
N ASP A 600 -2.72 31.31 -2.18
CA ASP A 600 -2.45 30.98 -3.59
C ASP A 600 -3.74 31.01 -4.43
N LYS A 601 -4.86 30.54 -3.88
CA LYS A 601 -6.16 30.58 -4.58
C LYS A 601 -6.69 31.99 -4.77
N LEU A 602 -6.38 32.88 -3.82
CA LEU A 602 -6.78 34.28 -3.88
C LEU A 602 -5.82 35.13 -4.73
N ALA A 603 -4.57 34.72 -4.91
CA ALA A 603 -3.56 35.49 -5.62
C ALA A 603 -4.01 35.97 -7.02
N PRO A 604 -4.66 35.16 -7.88
CA PRO A 604 -5.13 35.63 -9.18
C PRO A 604 -6.16 36.76 -9.10
N ILE A 605 -7.10 36.70 -8.14
CA ILE A 605 -8.12 37.75 -7.99
C ILE A 605 -7.51 39.00 -7.34
N LEU A 606 -6.56 38.85 -6.43
CA LEU A 606 -5.82 39.97 -5.84
C LEU A 606 -4.97 40.70 -6.91
N ALA A 607 -4.24 39.96 -7.74
CA ALA A 607 -3.45 40.53 -8.83
C ALA A 607 -4.33 41.14 -9.94
N PHE A 608 -5.50 40.54 -10.21
CA PHE A 608 -6.50 41.15 -11.09
C PHE A 608 -7.01 42.48 -10.52
N ASN A 609 -7.38 42.51 -9.24
CA ASN A 609 -7.85 43.73 -8.58
C ASN A 609 -6.77 44.81 -8.59
N GLN A 610 -5.50 44.48 -8.32
CA GLN A 610 -4.39 45.43 -8.42
C GLN A 610 -4.27 46.01 -9.83
N ARG A 611 -4.30 45.17 -10.88
CA ARG A 611 -4.28 45.66 -12.28
C ARG A 611 -5.49 46.53 -12.62
N LEU A 612 -6.67 46.15 -12.15
CA LEU A 612 -7.91 46.89 -12.36
C LEU A 612 -7.83 48.29 -11.73
N LEU A 613 -7.28 48.37 -10.51
CA LEU A 613 -7.10 49.63 -9.79
C LEU A 613 -6.02 50.49 -10.46
N SER A 614 -4.86 49.92 -10.82
CA SER A 614 -3.85 50.66 -11.58
C SER A 614 -4.42 51.24 -12.87
N GLN A 615 -5.19 50.47 -13.65
CA GLN A 615 -5.83 50.98 -14.87
C GLN A 615 -6.90 52.05 -14.61
N ALA A 616 -7.65 51.95 -13.52
CA ALA A 616 -8.65 52.94 -13.15
C ALA A 616 -8.04 54.27 -12.70
N PHE A 617 -6.81 54.24 -12.16
CA PHE A 617 -6.16 55.40 -11.54
C PHE A 617 -4.92 55.93 -12.28
N ASP A 618 -4.40 55.20 -13.27
CA ASP A 618 -3.30 55.66 -14.15
C ASP A 618 -3.74 56.73 -15.16
N ALA A 619 -5.04 56.97 -15.34
CA ALA A 619 -5.54 57.88 -16.37
C ALA A 619 -5.57 59.37 -15.98
N SER A 620 -5.46 59.74 -14.69
CA SER A 620 -5.68 61.14 -14.30
C SER A 620 -4.86 61.69 -13.13
N ASP A 621 -4.27 60.89 -12.24
CA ASP A 621 -3.58 61.45 -11.06
C ASP A 621 -2.34 60.65 -10.63
N LYS A 622 -1.18 61.32 -10.61
CA LYS A 622 0.11 60.81 -10.08
C LYS A 622 0.13 60.74 -8.54
N GLN A 623 -1.00 60.57 -7.86
CA GLN A 623 -1.03 60.34 -6.41
C GLN A 623 -1.09 58.85 -6.10
N ALA A 624 -0.20 58.41 -5.22
CA ALA A 624 -0.13 57.03 -4.77
C ALA A 624 -1.46 56.59 -4.13
N LEU A 625 -1.97 55.44 -4.55
CA LEU A 625 -3.21 54.88 -4.01
C LEU A 625 -3.07 54.59 -2.50
N PRO A 626 -4.09 54.87 -1.68
CA PRO A 626 -4.09 54.55 -0.25
C PRO A 626 -4.28 53.05 -0.04
N LEU A 627 -3.20 52.30 -0.25
CA LEU A 627 -3.13 50.87 0.00
C LEU A 627 -2.73 50.63 1.46
N THR A 628 -3.42 49.70 2.12
CA THR A 628 -3.00 49.18 3.42
C THR A 628 -1.74 48.32 3.29
N ALA A 629 -1.10 47.98 4.41
CA ALA A 629 0.11 47.16 4.43
C ALA A 629 -0.07 45.74 3.82
N ASP A 630 -1.31 45.26 3.71
CA ASP A 630 -1.69 44.00 3.04
C ASP A 630 -2.21 44.21 1.60
N GLY A 631 -2.05 45.40 1.03
CA GLY A 631 -2.38 45.72 -0.36
C GLY A 631 -3.87 45.89 -0.64
N GLN A 632 -4.70 46.12 0.38
CA GLN A 632 -6.13 46.41 0.21
C GLN A 632 -6.35 47.91 0.02
N LEU A 633 -7.29 48.26 -0.88
CA LEU A 633 -7.71 49.64 -1.06
C LEU A 633 -8.80 49.99 -0.05
N LYS A 634 -8.56 51.02 0.76
CA LYS A 634 -9.60 51.58 1.63
C LYS A 634 -10.45 52.56 0.83
N LEU A 635 -11.67 52.15 0.49
CA LEU A 635 -12.61 52.99 -0.28
C LEU A 635 -12.93 54.32 0.41
N CYS A 636 -12.87 54.37 1.75
CA CYS A 636 -13.07 55.60 2.53
C CYS A 636 -11.93 56.62 2.40
N ASP A 637 -10.77 56.19 1.90
CA ASP A 637 -9.58 57.03 1.76
C ASP A 637 -9.43 57.56 0.33
N LEU A 638 -10.36 57.22 -0.57
CA LEU A 638 -10.42 57.76 -1.93
C LEU A 638 -11.08 59.13 -1.93
N SER A 639 -10.59 60.05 -2.75
CA SER A 639 -11.29 61.31 -3.03
C SER A 639 -12.59 61.06 -3.80
N ASP A 640 -13.55 61.99 -3.75
CA ASP A 640 -14.79 61.89 -4.52
C ASP A 640 -14.54 61.78 -6.04
N GLY A 641 -13.46 62.41 -6.53
CA GLY A 641 -13.02 62.29 -7.92
C GLY A 641 -12.56 60.87 -8.27
N GLN A 642 -11.69 60.30 -7.43
CA GLN A 642 -11.20 58.93 -7.57
C GLN A 642 -12.34 57.90 -7.49
N LEU A 643 -13.29 58.10 -6.58
CA LEU A 643 -14.46 57.23 -6.45
C LEU A 643 -15.33 57.27 -7.71
N LYS A 644 -15.52 58.46 -8.29
CA LYS A 644 -16.32 58.64 -9.52
C LYS A 644 -15.66 58.00 -10.74
N GLU A 645 -14.34 58.13 -10.89
CA GLU A 645 -13.57 57.47 -11.95
C GLU A 645 -13.60 55.95 -11.83
N LEU A 646 -13.36 55.42 -10.63
CA LEU A 646 -13.46 53.98 -10.36
C LEU A 646 -14.85 53.45 -10.71
N MET A 647 -15.91 54.16 -10.33
CA MET A 647 -17.28 53.78 -10.67
C MET A 647 -17.59 53.85 -12.17
N GLN A 648 -17.04 54.82 -12.90
CA GLN A 648 -17.16 54.90 -14.36
C GLN A 648 -16.42 53.75 -15.05
N PHE A 649 -15.20 53.45 -14.60
CA PHE A 649 -14.39 52.36 -15.13
C PHE A 649 -15.05 50.98 -14.89
N LEU A 650 -15.53 50.72 -13.67
CA LEU A 650 -16.26 49.48 -13.34
C LEU A 650 -17.51 49.30 -14.20
N ARG A 651 -18.23 50.39 -14.50
CA ARG A 651 -19.38 50.36 -15.43
C ARG A 651 -18.95 50.06 -16.86
N ALA A 652 -17.83 50.60 -17.34
CA ALA A 652 -17.31 50.33 -18.67
C ALA A 652 -16.86 48.86 -18.81
N GLU A 653 -16.15 48.34 -17.82
CA GLU A 653 -15.67 46.95 -17.83
C GLU A 653 -16.82 45.93 -17.70
N HIS A 654 -17.85 46.26 -16.91
CA HIS A 654 -19.10 45.47 -16.89
C HIS A 654 -19.74 45.41 -18.29
N ARG A 655 -19.84 46.54 -19.02
CA ARG A 655 -20.36 46.55 -20.40
C ARG A 655 -19.50 45.71 -21.34
N ARG A 656 -18.17 45.79 -21.24
CA ARG A 656 -17.23 45.01 -22.06
C ARG A 656 -17.42 43.50 -21.86
N ARG A 657 -17.56 43.05 -20.61
CA ARG A 657 -17.85 41.64 -20.28
C ARG A 657 -19.23 41.18 -20.71
N SER A 658 -20.20 42.09 -20.73
CA SER A 658 -21.56 41.82 -21.22
C SER A 658 -21.55 41.58 -22.73
N GLN A 659 -20.70 42.31 -23.48
CA GLN A 659 -20.58 42.21 -24.93
C GLN A 659 -19.68 41.04 -25.38
N GLY A 660 -18.67 40.65 -24.59
CA GLY A 660 -17.78 39.53 -24.89
C GLY A 660 -18.37 38.13 -24.66
N LYS A 661 -19.64 38.00 -24.25
CA LYS A 661 -20.36 36.72 -24.07
C LYS A 661 -21.16 36.29 -25.31
N VAL A 662 -21.08 37.03 -26.42
CA VAL A 662 -21.83 36.76 -27.67
C VAL A 662 -20.88 36.40 -28.83
N ALA A 663 -19.64 35.99 -28.56
CA ALA A 663 -18.71 35.47 -29.57
C ALA A 663 -18.38 33.99 -29.31
#